data_AF-A0AAU9KH82-F1
#
_entry.id   AF-A0AAU9KH82-F1
#
_cell.length_a   1.000
_cell.length_b   1.000
_cell.length_c   1.000
_cell.angle_alpha   90.00
_cell.angle_beta   90.00
_cell.angle_gamma   90.00
#
_symmetry.space_group_name_H-M   'P 1'
#
loop_
_entity.id
_entity.type
_entity.pdbx_description
1 polymer ?
#
loop_
_entity_poly.entity_id
_entity_poly.type
_entity_poly.pdbx_seq_one_letter_code
_entity_poly.pdbx_strand_id
1 'polypeptide(L)'
;MQSYALLEALRQKLKARVRYFCQILHIGINEQPFKDPVILCLGEHSMFVLNDQMTILLGEIFYAHITRLIEQRDKHGPQDVLRLEISDERPRGIPAKMTIISSEKDVLVRHIKCYWETDYMWRLGKIGNMWIDKEKIDLKRYKAKAKESASKERYLYPSTSSRQSTLKGFGYFVPNYLNVNHRVMGEYEGQDEKGGHYVLTVNVEDAIQLEFIKDDIRSKAEEIAEGLLNPGEDFWYLKNNPYMKRMNLVMDLASWRGWEILLVTPNRYIAVVLMRRKFIPPLMDSGQDIVFICKGGPNARQIALEPADSIYSTSISNEFYYNIIKPRCDALIFDEEAANFYQIHLNIKPERIYYAYQFMYSIMRLIEKDSNDPHIKNLIKEVEGMHEAKITQRSLDQLNSPERIIIEFQNSTASERDTIGYKKWCEKVCRYLAYCVDGGLLQSRFTLEDVIEPIMKGTLKDTKSLNKLKIAIKEMLAIKKRSNEKDEDEDKGDDIYPLVNRMLEDAGKVKGGSYAPNNYWMFNEKVMIGLIECGYLQRELEISGDLSAYPKLLIYLLERPGSSIDLKSAICRVTVGVTEAQDLQMLKILIPHLLEVYAGRNYTLATQAAISLVNLSYNNRENKQTLYQARATIVKRLSTKDQKLLAYSILMILNLATESSRRRNISREILGILKGILMGNGALGNKYNAEVLSRCLQAITVLSKDHSTNEQLCADEKLITSLGGFIGYGDESEEKMLILIENMAEKNPFSKTFIGKLLIERLIKRIIESPNAEIIKAIIMAINILVANHEDNFALFKEHGGPDALEGCLQNPGVTVDPVVSRYIQYLRDA
;
A
#
# COMPACT_ATOMS: atom_id res chain seq x y z
N MET A 1 23.95 -5.85 2.11
CA MET A 1 23.80 -6.60 3.38
C MET A 1 23.38 -8.02 3.01
N GLN A 2 23.93 -9.04 3.66
CA GLN A 2 23.67 -10.44 3.31
C GLN A 2 22.71 -11.09 4.31
N SER A 3 21.96 -12.09 3.84
CA SER A 3 21.00 -12.81 4.68
C SER A 3 21.69 -13.41 5.92
N TYR A 4 21.34 -12.92 7.11
CA TYR A 4 21.95 -13.35 8.37
C TYR A 4 21.82 -14.87 8.58
N ALA A 5 20.63 -15.42 8.27
CA ALA A 5 20.39 -16.85 8.36
C ALA A 5 21.34 -17.67 7.46
N LEU A 6 21.61 -17.17 6.24
CA LEU A 6 22.53 -17.82 5.32
C LEU A 6 23.98 -17.71 5.79
N LEU A 7 24.39 -16.54 6.30
CA LEU A 7 25.71 -16.35 6.90
C LEU A 7 25.94 -17.28 8.10
N GLU A 8 24.93 -17.45 8.97
CA GLU A 8 25.02 -18.35 10.11
C GLU A 8 25.05 -19.82 9.67
N ALA A 9 24.29 -20.20 8.63
CA ALA A 9 24.37 -21.53 8.04
C ALA A 9 25.75 -21.82 7.43
N LEU A 10 26.33 -20.85 6.71
CA LEU A 10 27.70 -20.94 6.18
C LEU A 10 28.71 -21.03 7.32
N ARG A 11 28.52 -20.28 8.40
CA ARG A 11 29.37 -20.34 9.59
C ARG A 11 29.38 -21.71 10.23
N GLN A 12 28.22 -22.33 10.40
CA GLN A 12 28.13 -23.69 10.95
C GLN A 12 28.79 -24.70 10.02
N LYS A 13 28.56 -24.57 8.71
CA LYS A 13 29.10 -25.49 7.69
C LYS A 13 30.62 -25.42 7.58
N LEU A 14 31.15 -24.21 7.46
CA LEU A 14 32.58 -23.96 7.26
C LEU A 14 33.35 -23.94 8.59
N LYS A 15 32.65 -23.98 9.73
CA LYS A 15 33.21 -23.82 11.08
C LYS A 15 34.08 -22.56 11.20
N ALA A 16 33.74 -21.52 10.43
CA ALA A 16 34.46 -20.26 10.35
C ALA A 16 33.46 -19.12 10.26
N ARG A 17 33.73 -17.97 10.88
CA ARG A 17 32.80 -16.84 10.83
C ARG A 17 32.86 -16.17 9.47
N VAL A 18 31.87 -16.44 8.63
CA VAL A 18 31.69 -15.78 7.33
C VAL A 18 30.91 -14.49 7.52
N ARG A 19 31.37 -13.38 6.94
CA ARG A 19 30.55 -12.13 6.90
C ARG A 19 30.32 -11.58 5.49
N TYR A 20 30.92 -12.19 4.47
CA TYR A 20 30.66 -11.86 3.08
C TYR A 20 30.77 -13.11 2.22
N PHE A 21 29.88 -13.28 1.24
CA PHE A 21 30.05 -14.21 0.13
C PHE A 21 29.57 -13.62 -1.20
N CYS A 22 30.07 -14.08 -2.33
CA CYS A 22 29.53 -13.71 -3.64
C CYS A 22 29.68 -14.84 -4.65
N GLN A 23 28.82 -14.85 -5.66
CA GLN A 23 29.00 -15.70 -6.83
C GLN A 23 30.10 -15.14 -7.73
N ILE A 24 30.99 -16.02 -8.17
CA ILE A 24 32.10 -15.70 -9.06
C ILE A 24 32.18 -16.73 -10.18
N LEU A 25 32.68 -16.32 -11.34
CA LEU A 25 33.06 -17.22 -12.42
C LEU A 25 34.58 -17.34 -12.45
N HIS A 26 35.12 -18.53 -12.20
CA HIS A 26 36.55 -18.77 -12.29
C HIS A 26 36.97 -19.01 -13.73
N ILE A 27 37.88 -18.19 -14.21
CA ILE A 27 38.46 -18.24 -15.55
C ILE A 27 39.92 -18.64 -15.39
N GLY A 28 40.16 -19.91 -15.11
CA GLY A 28 41.51 -20.45 -14.93
C GLY A 28 42.39 -20.14 -16.15
N ILE A 29 43.63 -19.70 -15.90
CA ILE A 29 44.60 -19.43 -16.98
C ILE A 29 45.51 -20.65 -17.22
N ASN A 30 45.71 -21.52 -16.23
CA ASN A 30 46.70 -22.62 -16.31
C ASN A 30 46.22 -24.03 -15.88
N GLU A 31 45.06 -24.19 -15.23
CA GLU A 31 44.45 -25.50 -14.91
C GLU A 31 42.94 -25.42 -15.15
N GLN A 32 42.28 -26.55 -15.41
CA GLN A 32 40.89 -26.61 -15.92
C GLN A 32 39.97 -25.63 -15.17
N PRO A 33 39.31 -24.68 -15.87
CA PRO A 33 38.39 -23.74 -15.23
C PRO A 33 37.25 -24.50 -14.55
N PHE A 34 36.65 -23.93 -13.48
CA PHE A 34 35.39 -24.46 -12.97
C PHE A 34 34.36 -24.34 -14.11
N LYS A 35 33.67 -25.44 -14.45
CA LYS A 35 32.69 -25.44 -15.54
C LYS A 35 31.50 -24.53 -15.22
N ASP A 36 31.17 -24.44 -13.94
CA ASP A 36 30.01 -23.71 -13.40
C ASP A 36 30.46 -22.55 -12.50
N PRO A 37 29.60 -21.54 -12.28
CA PRO A 37 29.84 -20.50 -11.27
C PRO A 37 30.10 -21.11 -9.89
N VAL A 38 30.88 -20.44 -9.06
CA VAL A 38 31.21 -20.88 -7.69
C VAL A 38 30.89 -19.78 -6.70
N ILE A 39 30.67 -20.15 -5.44
CA ILE A 39 30.44 -19.21 -4.35
C ILE A 39 31.74 -19.00 -3.60
N LEU A 40 32.23 -17.77 -3.54
CA LEU A 40 33.37 -17.37 -2.73
C LEU A 40 32.88 -16.81 -1.40
N CYS A 41 33.22 -17.45 -0.29
CA CYS A 41 32.92 -16.99 1.07
C CYS A 41 34.18 -16.43 1.73
N LEU A 42 34.08 -15.25 2.35
CA LEU A 42 35.17 -14.61 3.08
C LEU A 42 34.97 -14.83 4.60
N GLY A 43 35.84 -15.67 5.17
CA GLY A 43 35.93 -15.93 6.60
C GLY A 43 36.91 -14.99 7.30
N GLU A 44 37.15 -15.23 8.59
CA GLU A 44 38.06 -14.42 9.43
C GLU A 44 39.53 -14.54 8.99
N HIS A 45 40.00 -15.74 8.63
CA HIS A 45 41.41 -16.02 8.30
C HIS A 45 41.63 -16.60 6.90
N SER A 46 40.56 -17.02 6.24
CA SER A 46 40.60 -17.70 4.94
C SER A 46 39.36 -17.38 4.10
N MET A 47 39.51 -17.58 2.79
CA MET A 47 38.44 -17.57 1.82
C MET A 47 38.09 -19.02 1.44
N PHE A 48 36.81 -19.33 1.35
CA PHE A 48 36.31 -20.65 1.00
C PHE A 48 35.65 -20.58 -0.38
N VAL A 49 35.94 -21.54 -1.24
CA VAL A 49 35.30 -21.69 -2.55
C VAL A 49 34.34 -22.87 -2.46
N LEU A 50 33.05 -22.60 -2.58
CA LEU A 50 31.98 -23.60 -2.63
C LEU A 50 31.47 -23.74 -4.06
N ASN A 51 30.84 -24.87 -4.39
CA ASN A 51 30.05 -24.95 -5.63
C ASN A 51 28.86 -23.97 -5.60
N ASP A 52 28.22 -23.79 -6.75
CA ASP A 52 27.04 -22.94 -6.97
C ASP A 52 25.86 -23.25 -6.02
N GLN A 53 25.70 -24.50 -5.59
CA GLN A 53 24.68 -24.93 -4.63
C GLN A 53 25.08 -24.76 -3.16
N MET A 54 26.28 -24.24 -2.87
CA MET A 54 26.85 -24.14 -1.52
C MET A 54 26.90 -25.49 -0.76
N THR A 55 26.90 -26.62 -1.46
CA THR A 55 26.86 -27.97 -0.88
C THR A 55 28.26 -28.55 -0.67
N ILE A 56 29.21 -28.26 -1.54
CA ILE A 56 30.55 -28.88 -1.56
C ILE A 56 31.63 -27.79 -1.42
N LEU A 57 32.60 -28.01 -0.53
CA LEU A 57 33.81 -27.19 -0.43
C LEU A 57 34.82 -27.62 -1.50
N LEU A 58 35.08 -26.73 -2.44
CA LEU A 58 36.02 -26.92 -3.55
C LEU A 58 37.45 -26.52 -3.17
N GLY A 59 37.61 -25.60 -2.22
CA GLY A 59 38.93 -25.20 -1.73
C GLY A 59 38.90 -24.11 -0.66
N GLU A 60 40.02 -23.94 0.04
CA GLU A 60 40.24 -22.93 1.07
C GLU A 60 41.56 -22.18 0.78
N ILE A 61 41.56 -20.86 0.93
CA ILE A 61 42.69 -19.98 0.64
C ILE A 61 42.91 -19.07 1.85
N PHE A 62 43.97 -19.28 2.63
CA PHE A 62 44.32 -18.37 3.72
C PHE A 62 44.74 -17.01 3.19
N TYR A 63 44.32 -15.92 3.85
CA TYR A 63 44.75 -14.56 3.48
C TYR A 63 46.27 -14.41 3.51
N ALA A 64 46.94 -15.17 4.39
CA ALA A 64 48.39 -15.33 4.44
C ALA A 64 49.07 -15.63 3.11
N HIS A 65 48.39 -16.34 2.22
CA HIS A 65 48.95 -16.74 0.94
C HIS A 65 48.62 -15.76 -0.18
N ILE A 66 47.73 -14.78 0.03
CA ILE A 66 47.42 -13.78 -1.00
C ILE A 66 48.55 -12.76 -1.02
N THR A 67 49.29 -12.70 -2.14
CA THR A 67 50.43 -11.79 -2.29
C THR A 67 50.00 -10.45 -2.85
N ARG A 68 49.08 -10.45 -3.83
CA ARG A 68 48.48 -9.23 -4.39
C ARG A 68 47.18 -9.50 -5.14
N LEU A 69 46.39 -8.45 -5.29
CA LEU A 69 45.21 -8.39 -6.16
C LEU A 69 45.53 -7.59 -7.42
N ILE A 70 45.00 -8.02 -8.56
CA ILE A 70 45.19 -7.36 -9.86
C ILE A 70 43.82 -7.08 -10.48
N GLU A 71 43.50 -5.81 -10.65
CA GLU A 71 42.29 -5.35 -11.34
C GLU A 71 42.55 -5.13 -12.84
N GLN A 72 41.51 -5.32 -13.65
CA GLN A 72 41.54 -5.01 -15.07
C GLN A 72 41.70 -3.51 -15.31
N ARG A 73 42.70 -3.11 -16.11
CA ARG A 73 42.88 -1.71 -16.52
C ARG A 73 41.68 -1.20 -17.33
N ASP A 74 41.15 -0.03 -16.95
CA ASP A 74 39.92 0.63 -17.43
C ASP A 74 39.73 0.65 -18.96
N LYS A 75 40.82 0.70 -19.74
CA LYS A 75 40.79 0.77 -21.22
C LYS A 75 40.85 -0.57 -21.96
N HIS A 76 40.90 -1.72 -21.27
CA HIS A 76 41.34 -2.98 -21.88
C HIS A 76 40.41 -4.20 -21.72
N GLY A 77 39.19 -4.04 -21.18
CA GLY A 77 38.26 -5.16 -21.05
C GLY A 77 37.10 -4.93 -20.09
N PRO A 78 36.31 -5.97 -19.82
CA PRO A 78 35.26 -5.99 -18.80
C PRO A 78 35.80 -5.56 -17.43
N GLN A 79 35.10 -4.66 -16.74
CA GLN A 79 35.56 -4.07 -15.46
C GLN A 79 35.29 -4.94 -14.23
N ASP A 80 34.60 -6.06 -14.42
CA ASP A 80 34.18 -7.07 -13.44
C ASP A 80 35.24 -8.16 -13.20
N VAL A 81 36.44 -8.02 -13.78
CA VAL A 81 37.51 -9.04 -13.72
C VAL A 81 38.51 -8.70 -12.61
N LEU A 82 38.81 -9.69 -11.77
CA LEU A 82 39.81 -9.64 -10.69
C LEU A 82 40.74 -10.85 -10.77
N ARG A 83 42.05 -10.66 -10.57
CA ARG A 83 42.98 -11.77 -10.40
C ARG A 83 43.63 -11.73 -9.02
N LEU A 84 43.62 -12.89 -8.35
CA LEU A 84 44.33 -13.12 -7.09
C LEU A 84 45.64 -13.85 -7.40
N GLU A 85 46.76 -13.29 -6.99
CA GLU A 85 48.04 -14.00 -6.98
C GLU A 85 48.28 -14.59 -5.59
N ILE A 86 48.58 -15.89 -5.58
CA ILE A 86 48.67 -16.71 -4.37
C ILE A 86 50.09 -17.29 -4.32
N SER A 87 50.71 -17.23 -3.15
CA SER A 87 52.08 -17.70 -2.89
C SER A 87 52.27 -19.17 -3.27
N ASP A 88 53.52 -19.58 -3.48
CA ASP A 88 53.85 -20.96 -3.80
C ASP A 88 53.61 -21.93 -2.62
N GLU A 89 53.52 -21.42 -1.39
CA GLU A 89 53.14 -22.19 -0.19
C GLU A 89 51.63 -22.49 -0.08
N ARG A 90 50.87 -22.32 -1.17
CA ARG A 90 49.41 -22.48 -1.17
C ARG A 90 48.95 -23.93 -0.92
N PRO A 91 47.73 -24.12 -0.42
CA PRO A 91 47.10 -25.44 -0.32
C PRO A 91 47.05 -26.19 -1.66
N ARG A 92 47.24 -27.52 -1.62
CA ARG A 92 47.17 -28.39 -2.82
C ARG A 92 45.78 -28.26 -3.47
N GLY A 93 45.73 -28.01 -4.77
CA GLY A 93 44.50 -27.87 -5.56
C GLY A 93 44.05 -26.42 -5.80
N ILE A 94 44.71 -25.43 -5.20
CA ILE A 94 44.47 -24.00 -5.49
C ILE A 94 45.46 -23.53 -6.57
N PRO A 95 45.01 -22.81 -7.61
CA PRO A 95 45.90 -22.28 -8.65
C PRO A 95 46.76 -21.13 -8.11
N ALA A 96 48.01 -21.00 -8.60
CA ALA A 96 48.90 -19.89 -8.26
C ALA A 96 48.30 -18.52 -8.60
N LYS A 97 47.49 -18.51 -9.67
CA LYS A 97 46.82 -17.33 -10.19
C LYS A 97 45.36 -17.68 -10.43
N MET A 98 44.49 -17.13 -9.60
CA MET A 98 43.05 -17.31 -9.72
C MET A 98 42.47 -16.07 -10.40
N THR A 99 42.02 -16.20 -11.66
CA THR A 99 41.33 -15.10 -12.35
C THR A 99 39.84 -15.33 -12.26
N ILE A 100 39.09 -14.35 -11.77
CA ILE A 100 37.66 -14.45 -11.50
C ILE A 100 36.92 -13.29 -12.16
N ILE A 101 35.68 -13.55 -12.56
CA ILE A 101 34.70 -12.52 -12.91
C ILE A 101 33.67 -12.47 -11.81
N SER A 102 33.39 -11.26 -11.33
CA SER A 102 32.33 -11.01 -10.35
C SER A 102 31.61 -9.72 -10.71
N SER A 103 30.29 -9.80 -10.83
CA SER A 103 29.43 -8.64 -10.98
C SER A 103 29.39 -7.75 -9.72
N GLU A 104 29.98 -8.21 -8.60
CA GLU A 104 30.19 -7.48 -7.34
C GLU A 104 31.67 -7.13 -7.09
N LYS A 105 32.53 -7.11 -8.13
CA LYS A 105 33.99 -6.96 -8.00
C LYS A 105 34.42 -5.84 -7.04
N ASP A 106 33.86 -4.63 -7.14
CA ASP A 106 34.26 -3.49 -6.29
C ASP A 106 33.91 -3.69 -4.81
N VAL A 107 32.84 -4.43 -4.51
CA VAL A 107 32.45 -4.82 -3.15
C VAL A 107 33.37 -5.93 -2.66
N LEU A 108 33.62 -6.94 -3.50
CA LEU A 108 34.52 -8.06 -3.22
C LEU A 108 35.95 -7.58 -2.90
N VAL A 109 36.52 -6.69 -3.70
CA VAL A 109 37.88 -6.14 -3.49
C VAL A 109 37.96 -5.41 -2.15
N ARG A 110 36.96 -4.58 -1.81
CA ARG A 110 36.92 -3.89 -0.51
C ARG A 110 36.88 -4.86 0.65
N HIS A 111 36.09 -5.92 0.55
CA HIS A 111 36.06 -6.94 1.59
C HIS A 111 37.38 -7.70 1.67
N ILE A 112 37.91 -8.24 0.58
CA ILE A 112 39.20 -8.97 0.60
C ILE A 112 40.30 -8.11 1.22
N LYS A 113 40.39 -6.83 0.83
CA LYS A 113 41.33 -5.87 1.42
C LYS A 113 41.16 -5.79 2.94
N CYS A 114 39.94 -5.51 3.41
CA CYS A 114 39.64 -5.39 4.84
C CYS A 114 40.00 -6.67 5.62
N TYR A 115 39.61 -7.85 5.11
CA TYR A 115 39.89 -9.13 5.78
C TYR A 115 41.38 -9.45 5.79
N TRP A 116 42.08 -9.24 4.69
CA TRP A 116 43.52 -9.47 4.63
C TRP A 116 44.29 -8.54 5.57
N GLU A 117 43.94 -7.25 5.61
CA GLU A 117 44.59 -6.28 6.52
C GLU A 117 44.34 -6.64 7.98
N THR A 118 43.11 -7.07 8.30
CA THR A 118 42.75 -7.53 9.65
C THR A 118 43.50 -8.82 10.03
N ASP A 119 43.57 -9.81 9.14
CA ASP A 119 44.31 -11.05 9.36
C ASP A 119 45.82 -10.80 9.51
N TYR A 120 46.39 -9.91 8.69
CA TYR A 120 47.79 -9.51 8.76
C TYR A 120 48.11 -8.85 10.11
N MET A 121 47.25 -7.93 10.55
CA MET A 121 47.35 -7.30 11.88
C MET A 121 47.27 -8.33 13.00
N TRP A 122 46.35 -9.28 12.91
CA TRP A 122 46.18 -10.32 13.90
C TRP A 122 47.39 -11.26 13.98
N ARG A 123 47.92 -11.74 12.85
CA ARG A 123 49.06 -12.68 12.80
C ARG A 123 50.39 -12.03 13.17
N LEU A 124 50.63 -10.80 12.73
CA LEU A 124 51.96 -10.17 12.81
C LEU A 124 52.04 -9.00 13.79
N GLY A 125 50.92 -8.58 14.37
CA GLY A 125 50.86 -7.44 15.30
C GLY A 125 51.22 -6.09 14.65
N LYS A 126 51.12 -5.97 13.32
CA LYS A 126 51.51 -4.79 12.54
C LYS A 126 50.45 -4.44 11.51
N ILE A 127 50.31 -3.14 11.21
CA ILE A 127 49.44 -2.69 10.11
C ILE A 127 50.11 -3.04 8.78
N GLY A 128 49.46 -3.89 7.99
CA GLY A 128 49.82 -4.19 6.61
C GLY A 128 48.83 -3.51 5.66
N ASN A 129 49.25 -3.23 4.43
CA ASN A 129 48.37 -2.73 3.37
C ASN A 129 48.34 -3.76 2.23
N MET A 130 47.14 -4.18 1.83
CA MET A 130 46.98 -5.10 0.70
C MET A 130 47.46 -4.44 -0.60
N TRP A 131 48.30 -5.12 -1.37
CA TRP A 131 48.75 -4.64 -2.68
C TRP A 131 47.68 -4.89 -3.75
N ILE A 132 47.23 -3.81 -4.40
CA ILE A 132 46.21 -3.83 -5.45
C ILE A 132 46.76 -3.11 -6.69
N ASP A 133 47.04 -3.85 -7.75
CA ASP A 133 47.59 -3.34 -9.01
C ASP A 133 46.52 -3.25 -10.10
N LYS A 134 46.74 -2.38 -11.10
CA LYS A 134 45.92 -2.33 -12.34
C LYS A 134 46.72 -2.81 -13.54
N GLU A 135 46.46 -4.02 -14.02
CA GLU A 135 47.13 -4.63 -15.18
C GLU A 135 46.14 -4.98 -16.30
N LYS A 136 46.66 -5.28 -17.49
CA LYS A 136 45.84 -5.82 -18.59
C LYS A 136 45.72 -7.33 -18.43
N ILE A 137 44.51 -7.83 -18.16
CA ILE A 137 44.21 -9.27 -18.13
C ILE A 137 43.72 -9.67 -19.53
N ASP A 138 44.44 -10.54 -20.23
CA ASP A 138 44.05 -10.99 -21.57
C ASP A 138 42.94 -12.03 -21.49
N LEU A 139 41.72 -11.64 -21.88
CA LEU A 139 40.53 -12.49 -21.91
C LEU A 139 40.22 -13.05 -23.31
N LYS A 140 41.17 -13.01 -24.27
CA LYS A 140 40.93 -13.43 -25.67
C LYS A 140 40.28 -14.82 -25.82
N ARG A 141 40.52 -15.77 -24.91
CA ARG A 141 39.89 -17.11 -24.91
C ARG A 141 38.42 -17.13 -24.46
N TYR A 142 37.92 -16.06 -23.83
CA TYR A 142 36.58 -16.02 -23.20
C TYR A 142 35.66 -14.93 -23.77
N LYS A 143 36.16 -14.13 -24.74
CA LYS A 143 35.40 -13.10 -25.46
C LYS A 143 34.15 -13.62 -26.20
N ALA A 144 34.02 -14.93 -26.40
CA ALA A 144 32.83 -15.54 -27.00
C ALA A 144 31.61 -15.56 -26.06
N LYS A 145 31.79 -15.62 -24.73
CA LYS A 145 30.67 -15.62 -23.75
C LYS A 145 30.28 -14.22 -23.25
N ALA A 146 31.23 -13.28 -23.19
CA ALA A 146 30.96 -11.91 -22.73
C ALA A 146 30.20 -11.02 -23.73
N LYS A 147 29.98 -11.50 -24.96
CA LYS A 147 29.37 -10.73 -26.06
C LYS A 147 27.84 -10.80 -26.09
N GLU A 148 27.21 -11.72 -25.37
CA GLU A 148 25.74 -11.85 -25.31
C GLU A 148 25.08 -10.94 -24.28
N SER A 149 25.81 -10.41 -23.29
CA SER A 149 25.24 -9.59 -22.20
C SER A 149 25.19 -8.08 -22.49
N ALA A 150 25.55 -7.65 -23.71
CA ALA A 150 25.71 -6.24 -24.06
C ALA A 150 24.75 -5.79 -25.17
N SER A 151 23.47 -6.13 -25.09
CA SER A 151 22.43 -5.41 -25.83
C SER A 151 22.18 -4.07 -25.12
N LYS A 152 22.78 -3.00 -25.66
CA LYS A 152 22.55 -1.64 -25.20
C LYS A 152 21.10 -1.22 -25.50
N GLU A 153 20.22 -1.36 -24.54
CA GLU A 153 18.99 -0.56 -24.53
C GLU A 153 19.35 0.91 -24.26
N ARG A 154 18.71 1.82 -25.01
CA ARG A 154 18.94 3.26 -24.88
C ARG A 154 18.31 3.76 -23.58
N TYR A 155 19.14 4.05 -22.59
CA TYR A 155 18.71 4.77 -21.40
C TYR A 155 18.24 6.18 -21.76
N LEU A 156 17.07 6.57 -21.25
CA LEU A 156 16.64 7.96 -21.21
C LEU A 156 17.51 8.68 -20.18
N TYR A 157 18.60 9.30 -20.65
CA TYR A 157 19.37 10.19 -19.80
C TYR A 157 18.54 11.44 -19.46
N PRO A 158 18.60 11.94 -18.22
CA PRO A 158 17.99 13.20 -17.85
C PRO A 158 18.60 14.38 -18.63
N SER A 159 17.93 15.53 -18.61
CA SER A 159 18.32 16.73 -19.34
C SER A 159 19.72 17.22 -18.95
N THR A 160 20.36 17.99 -19.84
CA THR A 160 21.70 18.58 -19.64
C THR A 160 21.79 19.58 -18.48
N SER A 161 20.68 19.88 -17.82
CA SER A 161 20.52 20.84 -16.72
C SER A 161 20.89 20.29 -15.33
N SER A 162 21.34 19.04 -15.25
CA SER A 162 21.38 18.30 -13.99
C SER A 162 22.71 17.57 -13.83
N ARG A 163 23.23 17.57 -12.60
CA ARG A 163 24.49 16.91 -12.26
C ARG A 163 24.23 15.58 -11.59
N GLN A 164 25.06 14.61 -11.92
CA GLN A 164 25.06 13.33 -11.22
C GLN A 164 25.67 13.51 -9.83
N SER A 165 25.04 12.92 -8.82
CA SER A 165 25.56 12.77 -7.48
C SER A 165 25.47 11.30 -7.04
N THR A 166 26.22 10.95 -5.99
CA THR A 166 26.24 9.59 -5.44
C THR A 166 26.14 9.61 -3.92
N LEU A 167 25.31 8.74 -3.35
CA LEU A 167 25.16 8.57 -1.90
C LEU A 167 24.92 7.10 -1.56
N LYS A 168 25.66 6.54 -0.59
CA LYS A 168 25.49 5.18 -0.06
C LYS A 168 25.30 4.08 -1.15
N GLY A 169 26.04 4.16 -2.25
CA GLY A 169 25.96 3.18 -3.35
C GLY A 169 24.81 3.40 -4.33
N PHE A 170 24.19 4.58 -4.31
CA PHE A 170 23.21 5.03 -5.29
C PHE A 170 23.71 6.25 -6.04
N GLY A 171 23.42 6.32 -7.33
CA GLY A 171 23.57 7.48 -8.19
C GLY A 171 22.21 8.08 -8.48
N TYR A 172 22.12 9.41 -8.57
CA TYR A 172 20.91 10.14 -8.93
C TYR A 172 21.29 11.52 -9.48
N PHE A 173 20.36 12.20 -10.13
CA PHE A 173 20.59 13.51 -10.73
C PHE A 173 19.93 14.61 -9.91
N VAL A 174 20.66 15.72 -9.73
CA VAL A 174 20.25 16.89 -8.96
C VAL A 174 20.36 18.13 -9.86
N PRO A 175 19.44 19.10 -9.80
CA PRO A 175 19.56 20.34 -10.55
C PRO A 175 20.91 21.05 -10.35
N ASN A 176 21.49 21.57 -11.44
CA ASN A 176 22.82 22.20 -11.42
C ASN A 176 22.94 23.41 -10.49
N TYR A 177 21.83 24.14 -10.24
CA TYR A 177 21.82 25.33 -9.40
C TYR A 177 21.82 25.02 -7.89
N LEU A 178 21.62 23.77 -7.49
CA LEU A 178 21.78 23.35 -6.10
C LEU A 178 23.24 22.97 -5.87
N ASN A 179 23.89 23.49 -4.83
CA ASN A 179 25.26 23.17 -4.44
C ASN A 179 25.28 22.11 -3.34
N VAL A 180 26.31 21.27 -3.31
CA VAL A 180 26.44 20.23 -2.27
C VAL A 180 26.70 20.91 -0.93
N ASN A 181 25.90 20.58 0.09
CA ASN A 181 26.22 20.99 1.45
C ASN A 181 27.24 20.00 2.02
N HIS A 182 28.49 20.43 2.19
CA HIS A 182 29.57 19.57 2.70
C HIS A 182 29.44 19.20 4.18
N ARG A 183 28.53 19.84 4.93
CA ARG A 183 28.31 19.56 6.36
C ARG A 183 27.31 18.43 6.60
N VAL A 184 26.32 18.28 5.70
CA VAL A 184 25.24 17.31 5.84
C VAL A 184 25.25 16.40 4.60
N MET A 185 25.58 15.13 4.79
CA MET A 185 25.64 14.18 3.68
C MET A 185 24.27 14.04 3.00
N GLY A 186 24.27 14.13 1.67
CA GLY A 186 23.05 14.02 0.87
C GLY A 186 22.20 15.29 0.82
N GLU A 187 22.67 16.41 1.37
CA GLU A 187 21.98 17.70 1.32
C GLU A 187 22.54 18.61 0.22
N TYR A 188 21.64 19.32 -0.46
CA TYR A 188 21.94 20.26 -1.52
C TYR A 188 21.12 21.54 -1.33
N GLU A 189 21.74 22.70 -1.55
CA GLU A 189 21.12 23.99 -1.29
C GLU A 189 21.44 24.98 -2.43
N GLY A 190 20.47 25.79 -2.83
CA GLY A 190 20.67 26.79 -3.87
C GLY A 190 19.41 27.58 -4.21
N GLN A 191 19.53 28.44 -5.21
CA GLN A 191 18.44 29.28 -5.69
C GLN A 191 18.12 28.98 -7.15
N ASP A 192 16.83 28.95 -7.50
CA ASP A 192 16.42 28.84 -8.91
C ASP A 192 16.56 30.18 -9.65
N GLU A 193 16.31 30.18 -10.96
CA GLU A 193 16.37 31.38 -11.81
C GLU A 193 15.42 32.50 -11.37
N LYS A 194 14.39 32.17 -10.58
CA LYS A 194 13.41 33.12 -10.05
C LYS A 194 13.75 33.59 -8.63
N GLY A 195 14.91 33.21 -8.10
CA GLY A 195 15.38 33.57 -6.76
C GLY A 195 14.75 32.74 -5.63
N GLY A 196 14.00 31.67 -5.95
CA GLY A 196 13.45 30.76 -4.95
C GLY A 196 14.56 29.94 -4.30
N HIS A 197 14.65 29.97 -2.97
CA HIS A 197 15.64 29.19 -2.23
C HIS A 197 15.13 27.78 -1.92
N TYR A 198 15.98 26.76 -2.12
CA TYR A 198 15.63 25.35 -1.90
C TYR A 198 16.72 24.59 -1.17
N VAL A 199 16.28 23.68 -0.31
CA VAL A 199 17.13 22.67 0.36
C VAL A 199 16.57 21.29 0.02
N LEU A 200 17.33 20.50 -0.73
CA LEU A 200 17.05 19.11 -1.07
C LEU A 200 17.90 18.19 -0.19
N THR A 201 17.27 17.29 0.54
CA THR A 201 17.93 16.23 1.32
C THR A 201 17.55 14.88 0.74
N VAL A 202 18.55 14.07 0.42
CA VAL A 202 18.39 12.68 -0.01
C VAL A 202 18.91 11.77 1.09
N ASN A 203 18.06 10.91 1.62
CA ASN A 203 18.42 9.92 2.63
C ASN A 203 18.20 8.51 2.07
N VAL A 204 19.23 7.67 2.18
CA VAL A 204 19.17 6.25 1.83
C VAL A 204 19.27 5.47 3.15
N GLU A 205 18.18 4.83 3.56
CA GLU A 205 18.16 3.96 4.74
C GLU A 205 18.99 2.69 4.48
N ASP A 206 19.34 1.95 5.52
CA ASP A 206 20.03 0.68 5.33
C ASP A 206 19.05 -0.40 4.86
N ALA A 207 19.51 -1.30 3.99
CA ALA A 207 18.66 -2.40 3.53
C ALA A 207 18.36 -3.38 4.67
N ILE A 208 17.09 -3.76 4.80
CA ILE A 208 16.59 -4.71 5.81
C ILE A 208 15.91 -5.90 5.14
N GLN A 209 15.75 -7.02 5.85
CA GLN A 209 15.04 -8.17 5.29
C GLN A 209 13.56 -7.84 5.09
N LEU A 210 12.97 -8.36 4.01
CA LEU A 210 11.60 -8.03 3.62
C LEU A 210 10.57 -8.31 4.74
N GLU A 211 10.79 -9.34 5.55
CA GLU A 211 9.92 -9.70 6.68
C GLU A 211 9.83 -8.64 7.80
N PHE A 212 10.80 -7.72 7.86
CA PHE A 212 10.81 -6.61 8.81
C PHE A 212 10.18 -5.33 8.24
N ILE A 213 9.89 -5.29 6.93
CA ILE A 213 9.24 -4.14 6.30
C ILE A 213 7.72 -4.30 6.45
N LYS A 214 7.19 -3.84 7.60
CA LYS A 214 5.77 -3.94 7.92
C LYS A 214 4.99 -2.65 7.71
N ASP A 215 5.68 -1.52 7.72
CA ASP A 215 5.02 -0.22 7.67
C ASP A 215 4.44 0.05 6.28
N ASP A 216 3.23 0.59 6.25
CA ASP A 216 2.63 1.12 5.04
C ASP A 216 3.44 2.33 4.54
N ILE A 217 3.77 2.34 3.24
CA ILE A 217 4.62 3.38 2.64
C ILE A 217 3.96 4.76 2.71
N ARG A 218 2.63 4.83 2.58
CA ARG A 218 1.89 6.10 2.71
C ARG A 218 2.03 6.65 4.13
N SER A 219 1.71 5.84 5.13
CA SER A 219 1.76 6.25 6.54
C SER A 219 3.17 6.70 6.95
N LYS A 220 4.21 5.99 6.51
CA LYS A 220 5.61 6.38 6.75
C LYS A 220 5.96 7.70 6.06
N ALA A 221 5.49 7.93 4.83
CA ALA A 221 5.71 9.20 4.14
C ALA A 221 5.02 10.37 4.87
N GLU A 222 3.80 10.18 5.35
CA GLU A 222 3.03 11.18 6.12
C GLU A 222 3.75 11.54 7.42
N GLU A 223 4.22 10.55 8.17
CA GLU A 223 5.00 10.75 9.40
C GLU A 223 6.28 11.54 9.14
N ILE A 224 7.01 11.21 8.08
CA ILE A 224 8.22 11.95 7.67
C ILE A 224 7.85 13.39 7.33
N ALA A 225 6.83 13.62 6.50
CA ALA A 225 6.44 14.96 6.06
C ALA A 225 5.98 15.85 7.22
N GLU A 226 5.14 15.32 8.12
CA GLU A 226 4.65 16.05 9.30
C GLU A 226 5.78 16.30 10.32
N GLY A 227 6.74 15.38 10.45
CA GLY A 227 7.93 15.55 11.29
C GLY A 227 8.87 16.68 10.85
N LEU A 228 8.71 17.21 9.63
CA LEU A 228 9.49 18.34 9.11
C LEU A 228 8.89 19.71 9.45
N LEU A 229 7.70 19.74 10.04
CA LEU A 229 6.98 20.95 10.44
C LEU A 229 7.44 21.42 11.83
N ASN A 230 7.36 22.72 12.07
CA ASN A 230 7.58 23.25 13.42
C ASN A 230 6.36 22.97 14.31
N PRO A 231 6.54 22.80 15.63
CA PRO A 231 5.42 22.61 16.55
C PRO A 231 4.41 23.76 16.45
N GLY A 232 3.15 23.43 16.13
CA GLY A 232 2.07 24.40 15.96
C GLY A 232 2.06 25.16 14.62
N GLU A 233 2.95 24.80 13.67
CA GLU A 233 2.94 25.37 12.33
C GLU A 233 1.69 24.91 11.55
N ASP A 234 0.95 25.86 10.99
CA ASP A 234 -0.17 25.54 10.10
C ASP A 234 0.32 25.05 8.74
N PHE A 235 -0.36 24.02 8.22
CA PHE A 235 -0.01 23.39 6.95
C PHE A 235 -1.21 22.75 6.25
N TRP A 236 -1.05 22.52 4.95
CA TRP A 236 -2.04 21.88 4.07
C TRP A 236 -1.38 20.86 3.15
N TYR A 237 -2.04 19.71 2.95
CA TYR A 237 -1.69 18.74 1.92
C TYR A 237 -2.16 19.25 0.54
N LEU A 238 -1.23 19.51 -0.36
CA LEU A 238 -1.50 19.77 -1.79
C LEU A 238 -1.46 18.48 -2.61
N LYS A 239 -0.63 17.51 -2.20
CA LYS A 239 -0.58 16.16 -2.77
C LYS A 239 -0.31 15.13 -1.70
N ASN A 240 -0.92 13.96 -1.86
CA ASN A 240 -0.74 12.78 -1.03
C ASN A 240 -1.13 11.54 -1.86
N ASN A 241 -0.22 11.09 -2.72
CA ASN A 241 -0.55 10.14 -3.79
C ASN A 241 0.51 9.04 -3.95
N PRO A 242 0.13 7.87 -4.52
CA PRO A 242 1.10 6.91 -5.01
C PRO A 242 2.04 7.54 -6.03
N TYR A 243 3.31 7.16 -5.97
CA TYR A 243 4.34 7.65 -6.88
C TYR A 243 5.02 6.48 -7.60
N MET A 244 5.20 6.64 -8.90
CA MET A 244 5.85 5.67 -9.78
C MET A 244 7.12 6.28 -10.35
N LYS A 245 8.24 5.58 -10.13
CA LYS A 245 9.55 5.92 -10.67
C LYS A 245 9.54 5.82 -12.20
N ARG A 246 10.02 6.86 -12.88
CA ARG A 246 9.91 6.96 -14.35
C ARG A 246 11.14 6.49 -15.13
N MET A 247 12.32 6.41 -14.52
CA MET A 247 13.54 6.00 -15.21
C MET A 247 14.07 4.68 -14.66
N ASN A 248 14.49 3.74 -15.52
CA ASN A 248 15.23 2.54 -15.10
C ASN A 248 16.63 2.54 -15.72
N LEU A 249 17.52 3.38 -15.18
CA LEU A 249 18.85 3.66 -15.75
C LEU A 249 19.83 2.48 -15.71
N VAL A 250 19.51 1.42 -14.97
CA VAL A 250 20.38 0.25 -14.84
C VAL A 250 19.65 -1.06 -15.07
N MET A 251 18.42 -1.08 -15.60
CA MET A 251 17.62 -2.31 -15.70
C MET A 251 17.51 -3.06 -14.37
N ASP A 252 17.27 -2.31 -13.28
CA ASP A 252 17.14 -2.86 -11.94
C ASP A 252 15.97 -3.86 -11.90
N LEU A 253 16.25 -5.08 -11.45
CA LEU A 253 15.24 -6.13 -11.30
C LEU A 253 14.37 -5.92 -10.06
N ALA A 254 14.80 -5.09 -9.10
CA ALA A 254 14.06 -4.84 -7.88
C ALA A 254 12.68 -4.21 -8.15
N SER A 255 11.71 -4.51 -7.30
CA SER A 255 10.40 -3.86 -7.31
C SER A 255 10.50 -2.48 -6.67
N TRP A 256 9.95 -1.46 -7.34
CA TRP A 256 9.90 -0.09 -6.83
C TRP A 256 8.47 0.34 -6.57
N ARG A 257 8.19 0.82 -5.36
CA ARG A 257 6.94 1.53 -5.01
C ARG A 257 7.28 2.86 -4.39
N GLY A 258 6.49 3.88 -4.66
CA GLY A 258 6.71 5.21 -4.11
C GLY A 258 5.44 5.83 -3.57
N TRP A 259 5.62 6.85 -2.74
CA TRP A 259 4.56 7.74 -2.28
C TRP A 259 5.06 9.18 -2.28
N GLU A 260 4.28 10.10 -2.86
CA GLU A 260 4.60 11.54 -2.89
C GLU A 260 3.66 12.33 -1.96
N ILE A 261 4.26 13.25 -1.21
CA ILE A 261 3.56 14.23 -0.38
C ILE A 261 4.06 15.62 -0.71
N LEU A 262 3.15 16.56 -0.86
CA LEU A 262 3.46 17.98 -0.96
C LEU A 262 2.66 18.74 0.09
N LEU A 263 3.37 19.31 1.06
CA LEU A 263 2.81 20.21 2.06
C LEU A 263 3.10 21.66 1.68
N VAL A 264 2.17 22.54 2.02
CA VAL A 264 2.35 23.99 1.99
C VAL A 264 2.13 24.55 3.39
N THR A 265 3.01 25.46 3.78
CA THR A 265 2.95 26.24 5.03
C THR A 265 2.89 27.73 4.65
N PRO A 266 2.63 28.66 5.60
CA PRO A 266 2.69 30.09 5.31
C PRO A 266 4.02 30.56 4.72
N ASN A 267 5.11 29.84 5.00
CA ASN A 267 6.47 30.29 4.71
C ASN A 267 7.17 29.49 3.60
N ARG A 268 6.71 28.27 3.31
CA ARG A 268 7.44 27.31 2.45
C ARG A 268 6.58 26.17 1.94
N TYR A 269 7.06 25.54 0.88
CA TYR A 269 6.62 24.23 0.38
C TYR A 269 7.57 23.16 0.89
N ILE A 270 7.02 21.99 1.22
CA ILE A 270 7.76 20.80 1.63
C ILE A 270 7.30 19.64 0.76
N ALA A 271 8.18 19.15 -0.10
CA ALA A 271 7.95 17.95 -0.90
C ALA A 271 8.68 16.76 -0.28
N VAL A 272 7.99 15.63 -0.12
CA VAL A 272 8.57 14.37 0.31
C VAL A 272 8.21 13.30 -0.72
N VAL A 273 9.21 12.61 -1.23
CA VAL A 273 9.04 11.41 -2.06
C VAL A 273 9.72 10.26 -1.32
N LEU A 274 8.92 9.31 -0.84
CA LEU A 274 9.41 8.09 -0.23
C LEU A 274 9.37 6.97 -1.27
N MET A 275 10.51 6.37 -1.56
CA MET A 275 10.65 5.23 -2.46
C MET A 275 11.04 3.99 -1.66
N ARG A 276 10.33 2.89 -1.88
CA ARG A 276 10.66 1.57 -1.35
C ARG A 276 11.10 0.65 -2.47
N ARG A 277 12.34 0.20 -2.39
CA ARG A 277 12.94 -0.80 -3.28
C ARG A 277 12.87 -2.16 -2.59
N LYS A 278 12.11 -3.12 -3.11
CA LYS A 278 12.00 -4.50 -2.60
C LYS A 278 12.63 -5.51 -3.56
N PHE A 279 12.97 -6.69 -3.05
CA PHE A 279 13.57 -7.77 -3.81
C PHE A 279 14.91 -7.34 -4.43
N ILE A 280 15.81 -6.82 -3.60
CA ILE A 280 17.10 -6.30 -4.05
C ILE A 280 18.04 -7.45 -4.45
N PRO A 281 18.61 -7.45 -5.68
CA PRO A 281 19.61 -8.43 -6.10
C PRO A 281 20.88 -8.43 -5.23
N PRO A 282 21.59 -9.58 -5.15
CA PRO A 282 21.35 -10.83 -5.89
C PRO A 282 20.48 -11.87 -5.15
N LEU A 283 20.26 -11.69 -3.84
CA LEU A 283 19.47 -12.64 -3.02
C LEU A 283 17.97 -12.39 -3.06
N MET A 284 17.54 -11.22 -3.52
CA MET A 284 16.14 -10.82 -3.69
C MET A 284 15.30 -10.86 -2.38
N ASP A 285 15.94 -10.90 -1.21
CA ASP A 285 15.26 -11.05 0.09
C ASP A 285 15.37 -9.83 1.02
N SER A 286 15.85 -8.72 0.47
CA SER A 286 15.95 -7.44 1.18
C SER A 286 15.14 -6.35 0.49
N GLY A 287 14.79 -5.33 1.27
CA GLY A 287 14.24 -4.08 0.79
C GLY A 287 14.86 -2.89 1.51
N GLN A 288 14.66 -1.71 0.95
CA GLN A 288 15.31 -0.48 1.38
C GLN A 288 14.42 0.71 1.06
N ASP A 289 14.29 1.61 2.01
CA ASP A 289 13.57 2.88 1.83
C ASP A 289 14.54 4.00 1.52
N ILE A 290 14.14 4.90 0.62
CA ILE A 290 14.90 6.04 0.14
C ILE A 290 13.99 7.25 0.15
N VAL A 291 14.42 8.32 0.81
CA VAL A 291 13.62 9.51 1.05
C VAL A 291 14.25 10.70 0.33
N PHE A 292 13.45 11.42 -0.43
CA PHE A 292 13.81 12.69 -1.06
C PHE A 292 12.95 13.78 -0.44
N ILE A 293 13.57 14.76 0.20
CA ILE A 293 12.89 15.85 0.89
C ILE A 293 13.36 17.15 0.27
N CYS A 294 12.46 17.97 -0.23
CA CYS A 294 12.80 19.33 -0.69
C CYS A 294 11.97 20.36 0.08
N LYS A 295 12.64 21.36 0.66
CA LYS A 295 12.01 22.51 1.33
C LYS A 295 12.34 23.78 0.57
N GLY A 296 11.38 24.68 0.37
CA GLY A 296 11.65 25.95 -0.30
C GLY A 296 10.43 26.58 -0.97
N GLY A 297 10.63 27.08 -2.19
CA GLY A 297 9.59 27.69 -3.01
C GLY A 297 8.64 26.70 -3.71
N PRO A 298 7.74 27.19 -4.58
CA PRO A 298 6.73 26.39 -5.27
C PRO A 298 7.28 25.21 -6.10
N ASN A 299 8.53 25.28 -6.57
CA ASN A 299 9.16 24.22 -7.37
C ASN A 299 9.71 23.06 -6.52
N ALA A 300 9.54 23.08 -5.18
CA ALA A 300 10.09 22.05 -4.29
C ALA A 300 9.71 20.63 -4.72
N ARG A 301 8.48 20.44 -5.22
CA ARG A 301 8.04 19.15 -5.77
C ARG A 301 8.89 18.69 -6.94
N GLN A 302 9.08 19.54 -7.96
CA GLN A 302 9.83 19.16 -9.15
C GLN A 302 11.29 18.80 -8.81
N ILE A 303 11.89 19.55 -7.88
CA ILE A 303 13.25 19.33 -7.39
C ILE A 303 13.39 18.00 -6.65
N ALA A 304 12.38 17.57 -5.89
CA ALA A 304 12.39 16.26 -5.22
C ALA A 304 12.15 15.09 -6.20
N LEU A 305 11.35 15.30 -7.25
CA LEU A 305 11.01 14.26 -8.22
C LEU A 305 12.18 13.86 -9.12
N GLU A 306 13.00 14.82 -9.54
CA GLU A 306 14.13 14.55 -10.43
C GLU A 306 15.14 13.52 -9.88
N PRO A 307 15.67 13.64 -8.65
CA PRO A 307 16.52 12.61 -8.06
C PRO A 307 15.76 11.31 -7.78
N ALA A 308 14.46 11.37 -7.47
CA ALA A 308 13.64 10.19 -7.23
C ALA A 308 13.39 9.36 -8.50
N ASP A 309 13.11 10.01 -9.62
CA ASP A 309 12.94 9.36 -10.92
C ASP A 309 14.25 8.75 -11.42
N SER A 310 15.35 9.45 -11.19
CA SER A 310 16.65 9.13 -11.76
C SER A 310 17.55 8.29 -10.85
N ILE A 311 17.09 7.87 -9.66
CA ILE A 311 17.92 7.06 -8.77
C ILE A 311 18.22 5.67 -9.33
N TYR A 312 19.45 5.21 -9.18
CA TYR A 312 19.92 3.87 -9.56
C TYR A 312 21.04 3.40 -8.65
N SER A 313 21.25 2.09 -8.55
CA SER A 313 22.39 1.57 -7.79
C SER A 313 23.69 1.67 -8.59
N THR A 314 24.78 2.10 -7.95
CA THR A 314 26.11 2.22 -8.59
C THR A 314 26.92 0.94 -8.54
N SER A 315 26.56 -0.02 -7.68
CA SER A 315 27.47 -1.09 -7.27
C SER A 315 26.82 -2.48 -7.24
N ILE A 316 25.77 -2.71 -8.04
CA ILE A 316 25.00 -3.95 -7.99
C ILE A 316 24.98 -4.65 -9.35
N SER A 317 25.20 -5.96 -9.28
CA SER A 317 24.87 -6.93 -10.29
C SER A 317 23.36 -6.96 -10.54
N ASN A 318 22.91 -6.81 -11.80
CA ASN A 318 21.52 -7.12 -12.16
C ASN A 318 21.26 -8.63 -12.28
N GLU A 319 22.16 -9.45 -11.77
CA GLU A 319 22.00 -10.89 -11.70
C GLU A 319 21.45 -11.29 -10.33
N PHE A 320 20.70 -12.38 -10.30
CA PHE A 320 20.19 -12.97 -9.07
C PHE A 320 20.68 -14.41 -8.95
N TYR A 321 20.79 -14.90 -7.71
CA TYR A 321 21.33 -16.22 -7.43
C TYR A 321 20.25 -17.30 -7.58
N TYR A 322 19.95 -17.69 -8.83
CA TYR A 322 18.90 -18.68 -9.16
C TYR A 322 19.04 -19.96 -8.32
N ASN A 323 20.26 -20.51 -8.18
CA ASN A 323 20.51 -21.75 -7.44
C ASN A 323 20.30 -21.64 -5.92
N ILE A 324 20.17 -20.42 -5.38
CA ILE A 324 19.81 -20.18 -3.98
C ILE A 324 18.31 -19.88 -3.86
N ILE A 325 17.77 -19.11 -4.80
CA ILE A 325 16.36 -18.68 -4.79
C ILE A 325 15.43 -19.85 -5.13
N LYS A 326 15.80 -20.71 -6.10
CA LYS A 326 15.00 -21.85 -6.53
C LYS A 326 14.73 -22.86 -5.40
N PRO A 327 15.72 -23.32 -4.61
CA PRO A 327 15.45 -24.16 -3.43
C PRO A 327 14.55 -23.49 -2.38
N ARG A 328 14.62 -22.17 -2.21
CA ARG A 328 13.71 -21.44 -1.31
C ARG A 328 12.27 -21.43 -1.84
N CYS A 329 12.11 -21.32 -3.16
CA CYS A 329 10.84 -21.47 -3.86
C CYS A 329 10.27 -22.88 -3.65
N ASP A 330 11.09 -23.92 -3.83
CA ASP A 330 10.69 -25.33 -3.65
C ASP A 330 10.32 -25.65 -2.21
N ALA A 331 10.99 -25.01 -1.25
CA ALA A 331 10.69 -25.10 0.16
C ALA A 331 9.49 -24.23 0.60
N LEU A 332 8.79 -23.59 -0.35
CA LEU A 332 7.62 -22.73 -0.16
C LEU A 332 7.82 -21.69 0.96
N ILE A 333 9.00 -21.05 0.98
CA ILE A 333 9.36 -20.08 2.02
C ILE A 333 8.76 -18.70 1.74
N PHE A 334 8.50 -18.38 0.47
CA PHE A 334 8.05 -17.07 0.05
C PHE A 334 6.62 -16.78 0.53
N ASP A 335 6.39 -15.54 0.96
CA ASP A 335 5.04 -15.01 1.10
C ASP A 335 4.38 -14.79 -0.27
N GLU A 336 3.11 -14.41 -0.27
CA GLU A 336 2.32 -14.25 -1.50
C GLU A 336 2.85 -13.13 -2.39
N GLU A 337 3.35 -12.04 -1.81
CA GLU A 337 3.94 -10.92 -2.56
C GLU A 337 5.24 -11.37 -3.24
N ALA A 338 6.10 -12.06 -2.51
CA ALA A 338 7.34 -12.64 -2.99
C ALA A 338 7.08 -13.70 -4.05
N ALA A 339 6.24 -14.70 -3.77
CA ALA A 339 5.89 -15.76 -4.73
C ALA A 339 5.41 -15.17 -6.05
N ASN A 340 4.52 -14.17 -6.00
CA ASN A 340 4.04 -13.46 -7.17
C ASN A 340 5.16 -12.73 -7.92
N PHE A 341 6.03 -12.04 -7.19
CA PHE A 341 7.17 -11.36 -7.79
C PHE A 341 8.10 -12.34 -8.52
N TYR A 342 8.53 -13.41 -7.84
CA TYR A 342 9.43 -14.44 -8.40
C TYR A 342 8.83 -15.17 -9.60
N GLN A 343 7.54 -15.48 -9.55
CA GLN A 343 6.85 -16.18 -10.64
C GLN A 343 6.70 -15.28 -11.88
N ILE A 344 6.24 -14.03 -11.70
CA ILE A 344 5.96 -13.12 -12.82
C ILE A 344 7.25 -12.54 -13.41
N HIS A 345 8.18 -12.07 -12.58
CA HIS A 345 9.33 -11.29 -13.02
C HIS A 345 10.56 -12.15 -13.30
N LEU A 346 10.71 -13.29 -12.60
CA LEU A 346 11.89 -14.14 -12.70
C LEU A 346 11.59 -15.53 -13.27
N ASN A 347 10.31 -15.86 -13.52
CA ASN A 347 9.86 -17.19 -13.96
C ASN A 347 10.36 -18.32 -13.04
N ILE A 348 10.49 -18.05 -11.74
CA ILE A 348 10.87 -19.04 -10.73
C ILE A 348 9.59 -19.61 -10.13
N LYS A 349 9.37 -20.91 -10.33
CA LYS A 349 8.22 -21.65 -9.86
C LYS A 349 8.65 -22.84 -8.98
N PRO A 350 7.83 -23.27 -8.01
CA PRO A 350 8.11 -24.50 -7.27
C PRO A 350 8.11 -25.71 -8.21
N GLU A 351 9.01 -26.67 -7.98
CA GLU A 351 9.10 -27.93 -8.74
C GLU A 351 7.76 -28.69 -8.73
N ARG A 352 7.04 -28.57 -7.61
CA ARG A 352 5.78 -29.25 -7.35
C ARG A 352 4.55 -28.40 -7.66
N ILE A 353 4.67 -27.39 -8.54
CA ILE A 353 3.56 -26.53 -8.98
C ILE A 353 2.37 -27.33 -9.55
N TYR A 354 2.60 -28.53 -10.09
CA TYR A 354 1.54 -29.39 -10.60
C TYR A 354 0.47 -29.72 -9.56
N TYR A 355 0.79 -29.82 -8.25
CA TYR A 355 -0.22 -30.02 -7.21
C TYR A 355 -1.17 -28.82 -7.10
N ALA A 356 -0.67 -27.60 -7.29
CA ALA A 356 -1.51 -26.40 -7.26
C ALA A 356 -2.46 -26.35 -8.46
N TYR A 357 -1.97 -26.66 -9.66
CA TYR A 357 -2.83 -26.78 -10.84
C TYR A 357 -3.88 -27.88 -10.67
N GLN A 358 -3.50 -29.05 -10.16
CA GLN A 358 -4.42 -30.16 -9.89
C GLN A 358 -5.47 -29.78 -8.85
N PHE A 359 -5.07 -29.05 -7.80
CA PHE A 359 -5.97 -28.56 -6.76
C PHE A 359 -6.99 -27.56 -7.32
N MET A 360 -6.53 -26.57 -8.09
CA MET A 360 -7.41 -25.61 -8.77
C MET A 360 -8.35 -26.29 -9.77
N TYR A 361 -7.81 -27.21 -10.58
CA TYR A 361 -8.60 -28.02 -11.51
C TYR A 361 -9.69 -28.81 -10.77
N SER A 362 -9.36 -29.41 -9.62
CA SER A 362 -10.30 -30.14 -8.78
C SER A 362 -11.46 -29.26 -8.32
N ILE A 363 -11.15 -28.07 -7.81
CA ILE A 363 -12.15 -27.08 -7.38
C ILE A 363 -13.04 -26.66 -8.55
N MET A 364 -12.44 -26.27 -9.68
CA MET A 364 -13.17 -25.85 -10.87
C MET A 364 -14.10 -26.94 -11.40
N ARG A 365 -13.68 -28.21 -11.38
CA ARG A 365 -14.50 -29.35 -11.79
C ARG A 365 -15.70 -29.57 -10.88
N LEU A 366 -15.52 -29.43 -9.56
CA LEU A 366 -16.63 -29.51 -8.61
C LEU A 366 -17.65 -28.40 -8.85
N ILE A 367 -17.18 -27.18 -9.17
CA ILE A 367 -18.04 -26.04 -9.51
C ILE A 367 -18.75 -26.26 -10.86
N GLU A 368 -18.02 -26.65 -11.90
CA GLU A 368 -18.53 -26.81 -13.26
C GLU A 368 -19.63 -27.86 -13.36
N LYS A 369 -19.49 -28.97 -12.64
CA LYS A 369 -20.46 -30.07 -12.59
C LYS A 369 -21.87 -29.60 -12.24
N ASP A 370 -21.99 -28.61 -11.35
CA ASP A 370 -23.27 -28.14 -10.80
C ASP A 370 -23.70 -26.77 -11.34
N SER A 371 -22.74 -25.88 -11.66
CA SER A 371 -23.02 -24.51 -12.14
C SER A 371 -23.14 -24.38 -13.65
N ASN A 372 -22.53 -25.30 -14.41
CA ASN A 372 -22.44 -25.25 -15.88
C ASN A 372 -21.82 -23.96 -16.45
N ASP A 373 -21.03 -23.23 -15.64
CA ASP A 373 -20.46 -21.92 -15.98
C ASP A 373 -19.49 -21.98 -17.18
N PRO A 374 -19.76 -21.27 -18.30
CA PRO A 374 -18.87 -21.23 -19.47
C PRO A 374 -17.46 -20.69 -19.17
N HIS A 375 -17.33 -19.73 -18.25
CA HIS A 375 -16.03 -19.17 -17.85
C HIS A 375 -15.17 -20.24 -17.17
N ILE A 376 -15.72 -20.93 -16.17
CA ILE A 376 -15.04 -22.02 -15.48
C ILE A 376 -14.70 -23.16 -16.45
N LYS A 377 -15.59 -23.51 -17.38
CA LYS A 377 -15.30 -24.50 -18.44
C LYS A 377 -14.10 -24.14 -19.31
N ASN A 378 -13.97 -22.86 -19.68
CA ASN A 378 -12.84 -22.40 -20.48
C ASN A 378 -11.54 -22.46 -19.69
N LEU A 379 -11.57 -22.10 -18.40
CA LEU A 379 -10.41 -22.20 -17.51
C LEU A 379 -9.97 -23.66 -17.31
N ILE A 380 -10.91 -24.59 -17.17
CA ILE A 380 -10.62 -26.03 -17.08
C ILE A 380 -9.83 -26.48 -18.31
N LYS A 381 -10.29 -26.16 -19.52
CA LYS A 381 -9.60 -26.52 -20.77
C LYS A 381 -8.21 -25.89 -20.87
N GLU A 382 -8.05 -24.66 -20.39
CA GLU A 382 -6.75 -23.99 -20.35
C GLU A 382 -5.78 -24.76 -19.43
N VAL A 383 -6.20 -25.09 -18.20
CA VAL A 383 -5.38 -25.85 -17.25
C VAL A 383 -5.06 -27.25 -17.76
N GLU A 384 -5.99 -27.93 -18.44
CA GLU A 384 -5.74 -29.21 -19.12
C GLU A 384 -4.65 -29.10 -20.20
N GLY A 385 -4.60 -27.97 -20.91
CA GLY A 385 -3.58 -27.67 -21.92
C GLY A 385 -2.19 -27.35 -21.35
N MET A 386 -2.08 -27.08 -20.04
CA MET A 386 -0.80 -26.74 -19.41
C MET A 386 0.02 -28.00 -19.10
N HIS A 387 1.17 -28.15 -19.76
CA HIS A 387 2.11 -29.25 -19.52
C HIS A 387 2.52 -29.36 -18.03
N GLU A 388 2.67 -28.22 -17.36
CA GLU A 388 3.05 -28.12 -15.95
C GLU A 388 1.98 -28.70 -14.99
N ALA A 389 0.72 -28.79 -15.42
CA ALA A 389 -0.40 -29.25 -14.58
C ALA A 389 -0.44 -30.78 -14.40
N LYS A 390 0.16 -31.54 -15.32
CA LYS A 390 0.21 -33.02 -15.29
C LYS A 390 -1.17 -33.68 -15.05
N ILE A 391 -2.25 -33.08 -15.57
CA ILE A 391 -3.63 -33.55 -15.36
C ILE A 391 -3.83 -34.98 -15.90
N THR A 392 -3.28 -35.27 -17.07
CA THR A 392 -3.42 -36.56 -17.77
C THR A 392 -2.74 -37.74 -17.05
N GLN A 393 -1.95 -37.49 -16.01
CA GLN A 393 -1.24 -38.52 -15.24
C GLN A 393 -2.08 -39.08 -14.06
N ARG A 394 -3.30 -38.57 -13.86
CA ARG A 394 -4.18 -38.95 -12.75
C ARG A 394 -5.53 -39.44 -13.23
N SER A 395 -6.18 -40.29 -12.43
CA SER A 395 -7.57 -40.65 -12.68
C SER A 395 -8.50 -39.48 -12.34
N LEU A 396 -9.65 -39.42 -13.03
CA LEU A 396 -10.70 -38.43 -12.75
C LEU A 396 -11.15 -38.47 -11.29
N ASP A 397 -11.22 -39.66 -10.67
CA ASP A 397 -11.61 -39.81 -9.27
C ASP A 397 -10.61 -39.18 -8.29
N GLN A 398 -9.30 -39.23 -8.61
CA GLN A 398 -8.27 -38.55 -7.82
C GLN A 398 -8.36 -37.04 -7.97
N LEU A 399 -8.69 -36.56 -9.17
CA LEU A 399 -8.83 -35.14 -9.48
C LEU A 399 -10.15 -34.54 -8.98
N ASN A 400 -11.14 -35.33 -8.59
CA ASN A 400 -12.41 -34.84 -8.02
C ASN A 400 -12.40 -34.74 -6.48
N SER A 401 -11.22 -34.77 -5.85
CA SER A 401 -11.03 -34.74 -4.40
C SER A 401 -9.92 -33.75 -4.02
N PRO A 402 -10.23 -32.46 -3.85
CA PRO A 402 -9.22 -31.43 -3.52
C PRO A 402 -8.48 -31.75 -2.21
N GLU A 403 -9.17 -32.35 -1.24
CA GLU A 403 -8.62 -32.80 0.04
C GLU A 403 -7.49 -33.83 -0.12
N ARG A 404 -7.60 -34.74 -1.09
CA ARG A 404 -6.56 -35.74 -1.37
C ARG A 404 -5.31 -35.09 -1.96
N ILE A 405 -5.50 -34.10 -2.83
CA ILE A 405 -4.40 -33.37 -3.47
C ILE A 405 -3.60 -32.59 -2.42
N ILE A 406 -4.29 -31.95 -1.46
CA ILE A 406 -3.65 -31.30 -0.30
C ILE A 406 -2.81 -32.31 0.47
N ILE A 407 -3.39 -33.44 0.88
CA ILE A 407 -2.71 -34.47 1.68
C ILE A 407 -1.50 -35.03 0.94
N GLU A 408 -1.60 -35.29 -0.36
CA GLU A 408 -0.47 -35.77 -1.17
C GLU A 408 0.64 -34.72 -1.27
N PHE A 409 0.30 -33.44 -1.41
CA PHE A 409 1.30 -32.37 -1.44
C PHE A 409 1.98 -32.21 -0.07
N GLN A 410 1.21 -32.27 1.02
CA GLN A 410 1.75 -32.28 2.39
C GLN A 410 2.69 -33.47 2.63
N ASN A 411 2.35 -34.66 2.12
CA ASN A 411 3.19 -35.86 2.23
C ASN A 411 4.40 -35.88 1.28
N SER A 412 4.56 -34.89 0.39
CA SER A 412 5.71 -34.83 -0.52
C SER A 412 7.02 -34.37 0.17
N THR A 413 6.98 -33.97 1.43
CA THR A 413 8.16 -33.55 2.20
C THR A 413 9.03 -34.72 2.65
N ALA A 414 10.31 -34.46 2.91
CA ALA A 414 11.23 -35.41 3.53
C ALA A 414 11.10 -35.46 5.07
N SER A 415 10.41 -34.48 5.67
CA SER A 415 10.17 -34.44 7.12
C SER A 415 9.24 -35.58 7.57
N GLU A 416 9.60 -36.25 8.66
CA GLU A 416 8.74 -37.26 9.29
C GLU A 416 7.41 -36.65 9.76
N ARG A 417 6.32 -37.42 9.66
CA ARG A 417 5.00 -37.03 10.17
C ARG A 417 5.08 -36.69 11.67
N ASP A 418 4.21 -35.80 12.11
CA ASP A 418 4.11 -35.29 13.49
C ASP A 418 5.30 -34.45 14.00
N THR A 419 6.35 -34.26 13.20
CA THR A 419 7.43 -33.32 13.53
C THR A 419 6.99 -31.86 13.34
N ILE A 420 7.63 -30.95 14.09
CA ILE A 420 7.48 -29.50 13.88
C ILE A 420 7.79 -29.11 12.42
N GLY A 421 8.76 -29.80 11.80
CA GLY A 421 9.14 -29.62 10.41
C GLY A 421 8.01 -29.98 9.44
N TYR A 422 7.31 -31.10 9.67
CA TYR A 422 6.15 -31.51 8.89
C TYR A 422 4.98 -30.53 9.08
N LYS A 423 4.66 -30.14 10.32
CA LYS A 423 3.61 -29.14 10.59
C LYS A 423 3.86 -27.83 9.84
N LYS A 424 5.08 -27.28 9.93
CA LYS A 424 5.49 -26.09 9.17
C LYS A 424 5.42 -26.28 7.66
N TRP A 425 5.70 -27.47 7.16
CA TRP A 425 5.54 -27.77 5.73
C TRP A 425 4.08 -27.73 5.31
N CYS A 426 3.18 -28.35 6.07
CA CYS A 426 1.74 -28.33 5.79
C CYS A 426 1.20 -26.90 5.72
N GLU A 427 1.63 -26.04 6.64
CA GLU A 427 1.25 -24.62 6.67
C GLU A 427 1.65 -23.89 5.39
N LYS A 428 2.89 -24.11 4.93
CA LYS A 428 3.39 -23.51 3.69
C LYS A 428 2.64 -24.02 2.47
N VAL A 429 2.29 -25.31 2.44
CA VAL A 429 1.46 -25.90 1.39
C VAL A 429 0.10 -25.21 1.34
N CYS A 430 -0.61 -25.13 2.46
CA CYS A 430 -1.92 -24.47 2.51
C CYS A 430 -1.85 -23.00 2.10
N ARG A 431 -0.85 -22.26 2.58
CA ARG A 431 -0.60 -20.87 2.19
C ARG A 431 -0.35 -20.72 0.68
N TYR A 432 0.48 -21.58 0.11
CA TYR A 432 0.79 -21.57 -1.32
C TYR A 432 -0.42 -21.93 -2.18
N LEU A 433 -1.21 -22.93 -1.78
CA LEU A 433 -2.45 -23.29 -2.47
C LEU A 433 -3.48 -22.17 -2.43
N ALA A 434 -3.64 -21.51 -1.28
CA ALA A 434 -4.48 -20.32 -1.15
C ALA A 434 -4.03 -19.20 -2.09
N TYR A 435 -2.72 -18.92 -2.16
CA TYR A 435 -2.16 -17.98 -3.13
C TYR A 435 -2.49 -18.39 -4.58
N CYS A 436 -2.36 -19.66 -4.93
CA CYS A 436 -2.62 -20.13 -6.29
C CYS A 436 -4.08 -19.97 -6.70
N VAL A 437 -5.02 -20.29 -5.79
CA VAL A 437 -6.46 -20.11 -5.98
C VAL A 437 -6.84 -18.63 -6.06
N ASP A 438 -6.23 -17.79 -5.24
CA ASP A 438 -6.52 -16.35 -5.19
C ASP A 438 -5.66 -15.54 -6.17
N GLY A 439 -5.72 -15.91 -7.45
CA GLY A 439 -5.07 -15.22 -8.56
C GLY A 439 -3.56 -15.41 -8.70
N GLY A 440 -2.92 -16.30 -7.96
CA GLY A 440 -1.49 -16.56 -8.10
C GLY A 440 -1.10 -17.20 -9.44
N LEU A 441 -1.80 -18.26 -9.86
CA LEU A 441 -1.49 -18.96 -11.12
C LEU A 441 -2.27 -18.41 -12.32
N LEU A 442 -3.54 -18.05 -12.12
CA LEU A 442 -4.43 -17.60 -13.18
C LEU A 442 -4.72 -16.09 -13.16
N GLN A 443 -4.06 -15.32 -12.29
CA GLN A 443 -4.28 -13.87 -12.12
C GLN A 443 -5.74 -13.56 -11.79
N SER A 444 -6.25 -12.40 -12.19
CA SER A 444 -7.63 -11.99 -11.93
C SER A 444 -8.70 -12.85 -12.63
N ARG A 445 -8.33 -13.93 -13.33
CA ARG A 445 -9.27 -14.80 -14.04
C ARG A 445 -9.87 -15.90 -13.17
N PHE A 446 -9.19 -16.25 -12.07
CA PHE A 446 -9.69 -17.18 -11.07
C PHE A 446 -9.18 -16.77 -9.70
N THR A 447 -10.11 -16.55 -8.78
CA THR A 447 -9.90 -15.98 -7.46
C THR A 447 -10.63 -16.82 -6.41
N LEU A 448 -10.39 -16.51 -5.14
CA LEU A 448 -11.15 -17.15 -4.07
C LEU A 448 -12.66 -16.83 -4.14
N GLU A 449 -13.04 -15.68 -4.70
CA GLU A 449 -14.44 -15.29 -4.90
C GLU A 449 -15.17 -16.28 -5.84
N ASP A 450 -14.52 -16.71 -6.93
CA ASP A 450 -15.07 -17.71 -7.87
C ASP A 450 -15.35 -19.06 -7.19
N VAL A 451 -14.68 -19.37 -6.08
CA VAL A 451 -14.89 -20.58 -5.28
C VAL A 451 -16.04 -20.41 -4.28
N ILE A 452 -16.13 -19.23 -3.66
CA ILE A 452 -17.11 -18.93 -2.61
C ILE A 452 -18.49 -18.64 -3.20
N GLU A 453 -18.56 -17.90 -4.31
CA GLU A 453 -19.81 -17.41 -4.88
C GLU A 453 -20.82 -18.52 -5.23
N PRO A 454 -20.42 -19.66 -5.85
CA PRO A 454 -21.35 -20.76 -6.12
C PRO A 454 -21.91 -21.41 -4.84
N ILE A 455 -21.13 -21.42 -3.75
CA ILE A 455 -21.59 -21.88 -2.44
C ILE A 455 -22.60 -20.89 -1.89
N MET A 456 -22.28 -19.58 -1.92
CA MET A 456 -23.13 -18.50 -1.43
C MET A 456 -24.47 -18.42 -2.15
N LYS A 457 -24.48 -18.58 -3.47
CA LYS A 457 -25.70 -18.62 -4.29
C LYS A 457 -26.51 -19.91 -4.18
N GLY A 458 -26.00 -20.93 -3.48
CA GLY A 458 -26.66 -22.24 -3.36
C GLY A 458 -26.75 -22.98 -4.70
N THR A 459 -25.86 -22.68 -5.64
CA THR A 459 -25.85 -23.30 -6.97
C THR A 459 -25.37 -24.76 -6.92
N LEU A 460 -24.55 -25.09 -5.93
CA LEU A 460 -24.04 -26.44 -5.68
C LEU A 460 -25.12 -27.31 -5.03
N LYS A 461 -25.71 -28.22 -5.80
CA LYS A 461 -26.78 -29.12 -5.35
C LYS A 461 -26.23 -30.43 -4.78
N ASP A 462 -25.06 -30.86 -5.25
CA ASP A 462 -24.41 -32.09 -4.75
C ASP A 462 -23.74 -31.83 -3.40
N THR A 463 -24.36 -32.34 -2.32
CA THR A 463 -23.85 -32.19 -0.95
C THR A 463 -22.42 -32.71 -0.79
N LYS A 464 -22.01 -33.74 -1.55
CA LYS A 464 -20.63 -34.24 -1.50
C LYS A 464 -19.65 -33.25 -2.10
N SER A 465 -20.01 -32.62 -3.20
CA SER A 465 -19.18 -31.61 -3.86
C SER A 465 -19.08 -30.34 -3.00
N LEU A 466 -20.19 -29.93 -2.39
CA LEU A 466 -20.23 -28.84 -1.41
C LEU A 466 -19.28 -29.10 -0.22
N ASN A 467 -19.38 -30.27 0.42
CA ASN A 467 -18.54 -30.59 1.58
C ASN A 467 -17.04 -30.62 1.23
N LYS A 468 -16.69 -31.13 0.04
CA LYS A 468 -15.29 -31.10 -0.43
C LYS A 468 -14.76 -29.68 -0.62
N LEU A 469 -15.58 -28.77 -1.15
CA LEU A 469 -15.20 -27.36 -1.27
C LEU A 469 -15.07 -26.68 0.10
N LYS A 470 -15.98 -26.97 1.05
CA LYS A 470 -15.87 -26.49 2.43
C LYS A 470 -14.57 -26.93 3.10
N ILE A 471 -14.18 -28.19 2.94
CA ILE A 471 -12.92 -28.73 3.43
C ILE A 471 -11.74 -27.99 2.77
N ALA A 472 -11.76 -27.79 1.44
CA ALA A 472 -10.70 -27.06 0.75
C ALA A 472 -10.54 -25.62 1.28
N ILE A 473 -11.64 -24.90 1.52
CA ILE A 473 -11.64 -23.55 2.11
C ILE A 473 -11.07 -23.58 3.53
N LYS A 474 -11.49 -24.54 4.36
CA LYS A 474 -10.99 -24.73 5.74
C LYS A 474 -9.47 -24.93 5.76
N GLU A 475 -8.96 -25.81 4.90
CA GLU A 475 -7.53 -26.10 4.81
C GLU A 475 -6.73 -24.88 4.32
N MET A 476 -7.24 -24.12 3.35
CA MET A 476 -6.61 -22.87 2.90
C MET A 476 -6.58 -21.79 3.98
N LEU A 477 -7.62 -21.71 4.82
CA LEU A 477 -7.71 -20.78 5.95
C LEU A 477 -6.72 -21.16 7.06
N ALA A 478 -6.46 -22.45 7.26
CA ALA A 478 -5.42 -22.98 8.15
C ALA A 478 -5.47 -22.42 9.59
N ILE A 479 -6.66 -22.37 10.20
CA ILE A 479 -6.85 -21.94 11.60
C ILE A 479 -6.19 -22.94 12.56
N LYS A 480 -5.31 -22.47 13.44
CA LYS A 480 -4.60 -23.32 14.43
C LYS A 480 -4.12 -22.53 15.64
N LYS A 481 -3.85 -23.24 16.74
CA LYS A 481 -3.23 -22.68 17.95
C LYS A 481 -1.69 -22.69 17.83
N ARG A 482 -1.01 -21.77 18.51
CA ARG A 482 0.44 -21.51 18.46
C ARG A 482 1.22 -22.33 19.49
N SER A 483 0.53 -23.02 20.40
CA SER A 483 1.14 -23.85 21.45
C SER A 483 1.93 -25.02 20.87
N ASN A 484 3.10 -25.30 21.47
CA ASN A 484 3.93 -26.48 21.21
C ASN A 484 3.38 -27.76 21.88
N GLU A 485 2.20 -27.67 22.50
CA GLU A 485 1.59 -28.82 23.18
C GLU A 485 1.06 -29.79 22.12
N LYS A 486 1.12 -31.08 22.44
CA LYS A 486 0.48 -32.13 21.67
C LYS A 486 -1.02 -31.89 21.78
N ASP A 487 -1.57 -31.07 20.88
CA ASP A 487 -3.01 -30.95 20.72
C ASP A 487 -3.50 -32.29 20.16
N GLU A 488 -3.82 -33.22 21.08
CA GLU A 488 -4.37 -34.55 20.78
C GLU A 488 -5.83 -34.46 20.26
N ASP A 489 -6.42 -33.25 20.25
CA ASP A 489 -7.80 -32.96 19.84
C ASP A 489 -7.89 -31.92 18.70
N GLU A 490 -7.13 -32.10 17.62
CA GLU A 490 -7.50 -31.51 16.33
C GLU A 490 -8.79 -32.17 15.85
N ASP A 491 -9.92 -31.60 16.28
CA ASP A 491 -11.25 -31.95 15.81
C ASP A 491 -11.27 -31.99 14.27
N LYS A 492 -11.40 -33.20 13.71
CA LYS A 492 -11.41 -33.48 12.27
C LYS A 492 -12.74 -33.12 11.62
N GLY A 493 -13.50 -32.20 12.22
CA GLY A 493 -14.75 -31.71 11.65
C GLY A 493 -14.51 -31.11 10.26
N ASP A 494 -15.47 -31.32 9.35
CA ASP A 494 -15.43 -30.77 7.99
C ASP A 494 -15.70 -29.25 7.97
N ASP A 495 -16.25 -28.70 9.06
CA ASP A 495 -16.74 -27.31 9.15
C ASP A 495 -15.76 -26.35 9.85
N ILE A 496 -15.83 -25.08 9.42
CA ILE A 496 -15.04 -23.97 9.97
C ILE A 496 -15.60 -23.48 11.31
N TYR A 497 -16.90 -23.65 11.54
CA TYR A 497 -17.58 -23.14 12.73
C TYR A 497 -16.97 -23.59 14.07
N PRO A 498 -16.69 -24.89 14.32
CA PRO A 498 -16.12 -25.33 15.59
C PRO A 498 -14.74 -24.74 15.88
N LEU A 499 -13.94 -24.49 14.83
CA LEU A 499 -12.62 -23.85 14.95
C LEU A 499 -12.75 -22.38 15.33
N VAL A 500 -13.65 -21.65 14.66
CA VAL A 500 -13.93 -20.24 14.98
C VAL A 500 -14.51 -20.10 16.38
N ASN A 501 -15.43 -20.98 16.77
CA ASN A 501 -16.02 -20.92 18.11
C ASN A 501 -14.98 -21.17 19.20
N ARG A 502 -14.11 -22.18 19.05
CA ARG A 502 -12.97 -22.41 19.95
C ARG A 502 -12.03 -21.21 20.01
N MET A 503 -11.75 -20.58 18.88
CA MET A 503 -10.94 -19.36 18.83
C MET A 503 -11.57 -18.22 19.65
N LEU A 504 -12.88 -18.04 19.59
CA LEU A 504 -13.62 -17.04 20.36
C LEU A 504 -13.72 -17.38 21.85
N GLU A 505 -13.86 -18.66 22.20
CA GLU A 505 -13.87 -19.14 23.58
C GLU A 505 -12.49 -18.93 24.25
N ASP A 506 -11.41 -19.32 23.57
CA ASP A 506 -10.02 -19.17 24.04
C ASP A 506 -9.60 -17.71 24.22
N ALA A 507 -10.17 -16.80 23.42
CA ALA A 507 -9.88 -15.37 23.52
C ALA A 507 -10.39 -14.75 24.85
N GLY A 508 -11.32 -15.42 25.53
CA GLY A 508 -11.90 -15.00 26.80
C GLY A 508 -12.75 -13.72 26.70
N LYS A 509 -13.71 -13.56 27.60
CA LYS A 509 -14.42 -12.27 27.77
C LYS A 509 -13.69 -11.42 28.80
N VAL A 510 -13.11 -10.28 28.41
CA VAL A 510 -12.72 -9.25 29.38
C VAL A 510 -13.95 -8.39 29.71
N LYS A 511 -14.06 -7.93 30.97
CA LYS A 511 -15.10 -6.99 31.39
C LYS A 511 -15.17 -5.81 30.41
N GLY A 512 -16.36 -5.57 29.85
CA GLY A 512 -16.59 -4.46 28.92
C GLY A 512 -16.74 -4.84 27.44
N GLY A 513 -16.65 -6.12 27.08
CA GLY A 513 -16.88 -6.58 25.70
C GLY A 513 -15.65 -6.58 24.79
N SER A 514 -14.47 -6.28 25.35
CA SER A 514 -13.17 -6.39 24.67
C SER A 514 -12.55 -7.78 24.88
N TYR A 515 -11.79 -8.26 23.89
CA TYR A 515 -11.03 -9.50 23.98
C TYR A 515 -9.62 -9.21 24.50
N ALA A 516 -9.09 -10.04 25.40
CA ALA A 516 -7.66 -10.03 25.70
C ALA A 516 -6.96 -10.75 24.54
N PRO A 517 -6.22 -10.07 23.65
CA PRO A 517 -5.66 -10.71 22.48
C PRO A 517 -4.42 -11.50 22.91
N ASN A 518 -4.64 -12.69 23.45
CA ASN A 518 -3.56 -13.67 23.47
C ASN A 518 -3.37 -14.14 22.03
N ASN A 519 -2.16 -13.94 21.48
CA ASN A 519 -1.77 -14.29 20.11
C ASN A 519 -1.62 -15.82 19.89
N TYR A 520 -2.51 -16.61 20.48
CA TYR A 520 -2.48 -18.08 20.39
C TYR A 520 -2.97 -18.58 19.05
N TRP A 521 -3.86 -17.88 18.34
CA TRP A 521 -4.37 -18.38 17.07
C TRP A 521 -3.64 -17.81 15.86
N MET A 522 -3.44 -18.64 14.84
CA MET A 522 -2.86 -18.31 13.54
C MET A 522 -3.79 -18.80 12.43
N PHE A 523 -3.85 -18.06 11.32
CA PHE A 523 -4.64 -18.38 10.13
C PHE A 523 -4.06 -17.63 8.92
N ASN A 524 -4.47 -18.00 7.71
CA ASN A 524 -4.14 -17.26 6.50
C ASN A 524 -5.00 -16.00 6.39
N GLU A 525 -4.40 -14.82 6.59
CA GLU A 525 -5.13 -13.55 6.59
C GLU A 525 -5.77 -13.22 5.25
N LYS A 526 -5.16 -13.58 4.11
CA LYS A 526 -5.77 -13.32 2.80
C LYS A 526 -7.06 -14.11 2.59
N VAL A 527 -7.05 -15.37 2.99
CA VAL A 527 -8.26 -16.22 2.94
C VAL A 527 -9.30 -15.69 3.92
N MET A 528 -8.90 -15.30 5.14
CA MET A 528 -9.80 -14.67 6.10
C MET A 528 -10.47 -13.40 5.53
N ILE A 529 -9.70 -12.54 4.86
CA ILE A 529 -10.24 -11.35 4.17
C ILE A 529 -11.29 -11.76 3.13
N GLY A 530 -10.96 -12.68 2.22
CA GLY A 530 -11.91 -13.12 1.20
C GLY A 530 -13.19 -13.73 1.77
N LEU A 531 -13.09 -14.54 2.83
CA LEU A 531 -14.25 -15.14 3.48
C LEU A 531 -15.12 -14.13 4.25
N ILE A 532 -14.52 -13.05 4.76
CA ILE A 532 -15.23 -11.93 5.39
C ILE A 532 -15.94 -11.09 4.33
N GLU A 533 -15.23 -10.69 3.26
CA GLU A 533 -15.76 -9.80 2.23
C GLU A 533 -16.88 -10.46 1.41
N CYS A 534 -16.80 -11.78 1.18
CA CYS A 534 -17.86 -12.53 0.48
C CYS A 534 -19.04 -12.91 1.39
N GLY A 535 -19.03 -12.55 2.69
CA GLY A 535 -20.07 -12.94 3.65
C GLY A 535 -20.11 -14.43 4.00
N TYR A 536 -19.11 -15.21 3.59
CA TYR A 536 -19.08 -16.67 3.81
C TYR A 536 -19.04 -17.03 5.29
N LEU A 537 -18.19 -16.37 6.09
CA LEU A 537 -18.11 -16.64 7.53
C LEU A 537 -19.38 -16.24 8.26
N GLN A 538 -20.06 -15.17 7.84
CA GLN A 538 -21.34 -14.78 8.41
C GLN A 538 -22.35 -15.91 8.25
N ARG A 539 -22.54 -16.40 7.02
CA ARG A 539 -23.48 -17.49 6.74
C ARG A 539 -23.16 -18.76 7.51
N GLU A 540 -21.90 -19.19 7.53
CA GLU A 540 -21.49 -20.42 8.23
C GLU A 540 -21.68 -20.31 9.76
N LEU A 541 -21.46 -19.13 10.33
CA LEU A 541 -21.69 -18.87 11.76
C LEU A 541 -23.17 -18.71 12.10
N GLU A 542 -24.01 -18.24 11.16
CA GLU A 542 -25.46 -18.15 11.37
C GLU A 542 -26.14 -19.52 11.29
N ILE A 543 -25.67 -20.42 10.42
CA ILE A 543 -26.18 -21.80 10.31
C ILE A 543 -26.03 -22.57 11.63
N SER A 544 -25.03 -22.25 12.44
CA SER A 544 -24.82 -22.89 13.73
C SER A 544 -25.81 -22.45 14.82
N GLY A 545 -26.55 -21.35 14.59
CA GLY A 545 -27.52 -20.78 15.51
C GLY A 545 -27.00 -19.71 16.47
N ASP A 546 -25.69 -19.45 16.56
CA ASP A 546 -25.16 -18.30 17.33
C ASP A 546 -25.00 -17.05 16.44
N LEU A 547 -26.09 -16.29 16.32
CA LEU A 547 -26.09 -15.00 15.59
C LEU A 547 -25.02 -14.02 16.14
N SER A 548 -24.61 -14.16 17.40
CA SER A 548 -23.60 -13.27 18.01
C SER A 548 -22.16 -13.66 17.70
N ALA A 549 -21.90 -14.83 17.10
CA ALA A 549 -20.56 -15.32 16.80
C ALA A 549 -19.84 -14.47 15.74
N TYR A 550 -20.53 -14.05 14.68
CA TYR A 550 -19.91 -13.27 13.61
C TYR A 550 -19.49 -11.87 14.06
N PRO A 551 -20.35 -11.06 14.71
CA PRO A 551 -19.92 -9.78 15.29
C PRO A 551 -18.75 -9.91 16.28
N LYS A 552 -18.75 -10.96 17.12
CA LYS A 552 -17.64 -11.26 18.04
C LYS A 552 -16.33 -11.56 17.30
N LEU A 553 -16.39 -12.32 16.21
CA LEU A 553 -15.24 -12.58 15.34
C LEU A 553 -14.66 -11.30 14.77
N LEU A 554 -15.50 -10.42 14.24
CA LEU A 554 -15.05 -9.14 13.71
C LEU A 554 -14.37 -8.28 14.78
N ILE A 555 -14.90 -8.24 16.01
CA ILE A 555 -14.25 -7.55 17.14
C ILE A 555 -12.88 -8.16 17.44
N TYR A 556 -12.81 -9.49 17.62
CA TYR A 556 -11.58 -10.20 17.91
C TYR A 556 -10.48 -9.88 16.87
N LEU A 557 -10.83 -9.92 15.58
CA LEU A 557 -9.88 -9.65 14.50
C LEU A 557 -9.46 -8.17 14.44
N LEU A 558 -10.36 -7.24 14.77
CA LEU A 558 -10.10 -5.81 14.78
C LEU A 558 -9.17 -5.40 15.93
N GLU A 559 -9.39 -5.95 17.13
CA GLU A 559 -8.62 -5.66 18.35
C GLU A 559 -7.25 -6.37 18.38
N ARG A 560 -7.11 -7.50 17.68
CA ARG A 560 -5.86 -8.27 17.65
C ARG A 560 -4.69 -7.40 17.15
N PRO A 561 -3.58 -7.28 17.92
CA PRO A 561 -2.41 -6.52 17.53
C PRO A 561 -1.68 -7.08 16.30
N GLY A 562 -1.77 -8.40 16.11
CA GLY A 562 -1.13 -9.11 15.00
C GLY A 562 -1.87 -9.00 13.66
N SER A 563 -3.11 -8.52 13.63
CA SER A 563 -3.90 -8.39 12.40
C SER A 563 -3.34 -7.28 11.50
N SER A 564 -3.15 -7.57 10.21
CA SER A 564 -2.73 -6.58 9.22
C SER A 564 -3.74 -5.42 9.07
N ILE A 565 -3.25 -4.29 8.54
CA ILE A 565 -4.09 -3.15 8.16
C ILE A 565 -5.13 -3.58 7.11
N ASP A 566 -4.77 -4.49 6.21
CA ASP A 566 -5.67 -5.01 5.17
C ASP A 566 -6.84 -5.79 5.78
N LEU A 567 -6.58 -6.67 6.76
CA LEU A 567 -7.62 -7.39 7.48
C LEU A 567 -8.55 -6.45 8.25
N LYS A 568 -8.00 -5.46 8.97
CA LYS A 568 -8.80 -4.45 9.67
C LYS A 568 -9.61 -3.60 8.70
N SER A 569 -9.06 -3.29 7.53
CA SER A 569 -9.75 -2.54 6.48
C SER A 569 -10.88 -3.35 5.86
N ALA A 570 -10.70 -4.66 5.66
CA ALA A 570 -11.76 -5.56 5.19
C ALA A 570 -12.94 -5.58 6.16
N ILE A 571 -12.69 -5.68 7.47
CA ILE A 571 -13.72 -5.60 8.52
C ILE A 571 -14.50 -4.28 8.45
N CYS A 572 -13.80 -3.16 8.22
CA CYS A 572 -14.46 -1.86 8.03
C CYS A 572 -15.38 -1.89 6.78
N ARG A 573 -14.94 -2.49 5.67
CA ARG A 573 -15.71 -2.58 4.42
C ARG A 573 -16.97 -3.44 4.53
N VAL A 574 -16.98 -4.47 5.36
CA VAL A 574 -18.19 -5.32 5.58
C VAL A 574 -19.40 -4.45 5.94
N THR A 575 -19.20 -3.46 6.80
CA THR A 575 -20.29 -2.57 7.25
C THR A 575 -20.83 -1.63 6.16
N VAL A 576 -20.15 -1.51 5.02
CA VAL A 576 -20.53 -0.63 3.91
C VAL A 576 -21.59 -1.26 3.01
N GLY A 577 -21.63 -2.59 2.92
CA GLY A 577 -22.59 -3.33 2.09
C GLY A 577 -23.91 -3.70 2.79
N VAL A 578 -24.02 -3.46 4.10
CA VAL A 578 -25.17 -3.90 4.89
C VAL A 578 -26.33 -2.91 4.78
N THR A 579 -27.40 -3.32 4.10
CA THR A 579 -28.63 -2.52 3.96
C THR A 579 -29.76 -2.99 4.88
N GLU A 580 -29.70 -4.21 5.40
CA GLU A 580 -30.77 -4.79 6.22
C GLU A 580 -30.72 -4.27 7.66
N ALA A 581 -31.87 -3.82 8.16
CA ALA A 581 -31.96 -3.22 9.50
C ALA A 581 -31.59 -4.20 10.63
N GLN A 582 -31.82 -5.49 10.42
CA GLN A 582 -31.50 -6.55 11.39
C GLN A 582 -29.98 -6.74 11.50
N ASP A 583 -29.27 -6.78 10.38
CA ASP A 583 -27.81 -6.88 10.35
C ASP A 583 -27.14 -5.64 10.96
N LEU A 584 -27.69 -4.44 10.72
CA LEU A 584 -27.20 -3.20 11.34
C LEU A 584 -27.36 -3.20 12.87
N GLN A 585 -28.38 -3.87 13.41
CA GLN A 585 -28.53 -4.06 14.86
C GLN A 585 -27.51 -5.05 15.41
N MET A 586 -27.24 -6.15 14.69
CA MET A 586 -26.23 -7.15 15.08
C MET A 586 -24.83 -6.55 15.11
N LEU A 587 -24.50 -5.68 14.16
CA LEU A 587 -23.20 -5.03 14.04
C LEU A 587 -23.02 -3.82 14.99
N LYS A 588 -24.05 -3.41 15.73
CA LYS A 588 -23.97 -2.31 16.71
C LYS A 588 -22.81 -2.49 17.71
N ILE A 589 -22.51 -3.73 18.09
CA ILE A 589 -21.43 -4.03 19.04
C ILE A 589 -20.03 -3.65 18.51
N LEU A 590 -19.87 -3.45 17.20
CA LEU A 590 -18.61 -3.00 16.60
C LEU A 590 -18.32 -1.52 16.82
N ILE A 591 -19.35 -0.70 17.12
CA ILE A 591 -19.21 0.77 17.20
C ILE A 591 -18.08 1.22 18.15
N PRO A 592 -17.96 0.71 19.39
CA PRO A 592 -16.88 1.11 20.29
C PRO A 592 -15.49 0.78 19.72
N HIS A 593 -15.31 -0.39 19.10
CA HIS A 593 -14.04 -0.84 18.55
C HIS A 593 -13.67 -0.08 17.27
N LEU A 594 -14.66 0.22 16.41
CA LEU A 594 -14.48 1.10 15.26
C LEU A 594 -14.12 2.53 15.67
N LEU A 595 -14.64 3.03 16.80
CA LEU A 595 -14.24 4.32 17.37
C LEU A 595 -12.79 4.34 17.83
N GLU A 596 -12.27 3.24 18.38
CA GLU A 596 -10.85 3.12 18.72
C GLU A 596 -9.96 3.15 17.48
N VAL A 597 -10.36 2.41 16.43
CA VAL A 597 -9.67 2.43 15.13
C VAL A 597 -9.71 3.82 14.49
N TYR A 598 -10.88 4.48 14.53
CA TYR A 598 -11.06 5.86 14.09
C TYR A 598 -10.20 6.86 14.90
N ALA A 599 -9.96 6.60 16.18
CA ALA A 599 -9.08 7.40 17.03
C ALA A 599 -7.58 7.08 16.84
N GLY A 600 -7.22 6.04 16.06
CA GLY A 600 -5.85 5.61 15.78
C GLY A 600 -5.06 6.53 14.84
N ARG A 601 -3.72 6.39 14.81
CA ARG A 601 -2.85 7.29 14.02
C ARG A 601 -2.85 7.03 12.51
N ASN A 602 -3.29 5.84 12.07
CA ASN A 602 -3.32 5.50 10.65
C ASN A 602 -4.53 6.16 9.97
N TYR A 603 -4.32 7.22 9.18
CA TYR A 603 -5.41 7.96 8.54
C TYR A 603 -6.21 7.12 7.54
N THR A 604 -5.57 6.18 6.83
CA THR A 604 -6.26 5.28 5.88
C THR A 604 -7.27 4.41 6.61
N LEU A 605 -6.83 3.71 7.66
CA LEU A 605 -7.69 2.84 8.44
C LEU A 605 -8.73 3.64 9.24
N ALA A 606 -8.37 4.80 9.78
CA ALA A 606 -9.31 5.70 10.44
C ALA A 606 -10.40 6.21 9.48
N THR A 607 -10.05 6.45 8.21
CA THR A 607 -11.01 6.84 7.17
C THR A 607 -11.99 5.70 6.88
N GLN A 608 -11.50 4.47 6.76
CA GLN A 608 -12.36 3.30 6.58
C GLN A 608 -13.31 3.11 7.77
N ALA A 609 -12.80 3.24 9.00
CA ALA A 609 -13.63 3.21 10.19
C ALA A 609 -14.67 4.34 10.23
N ALA A 610 -14.31 5.56 9.78
CA ALA A 610 -15.26 6.67 9.68
C ALA A 610 -16.41 6.35 8.71
N ILE A 611 -16.09 5.78 7.54
CA ILE A 611 -17.09 5.33 6.55
C ILE A 611 -18.02 4.28 7.18
N SER A 612 -17.45 3.28 7.87
CA SER A 612 -18.22 2.26 8.59
C SER A 612 -19.18 2.86 9.61
N LEU A 613 -18.70 3.80 10.44
CA LEU A 613 -19.50 4.45 11.48
C LEU A 613 -20.62 5.32 10.89
N VAL A 614 -20.37 6.01 9.77
CA VAL A 614 -21.39 6.76 9.04
C VAL A 614 -22.51 5.83 8.58
N ASN A 615 -22.16 4.70 7.97
CA ASN A 615 -23.14 3.73 7.45
C ASN A 615 -23.93 3.06 8.57
N LEU A 616 -23.25 2.58 9.62
CA LEU A 616 -23.91 1.98 10.79
C LEU A 616 -24.88 2.92 11.50
N SER A 617 -24.64 4.23 11.44
CA SER A 617 -25.50 5.24 12.05
C SER A 617 -26.56 5.81 11.11
N TYR A 618 -26.50 5.53 9.81
CA TYR A 618 -27.47 6.03 8.85
C TYR A 618 -28.86 5.46 9.13
N ASN A 619 -29.87 6.34 9.28
CA ASN A 619 -31.25 6.00 9.65
C ASN A 619 -31.43 5.10 10.89
N ASN A 620 -30.42 4.96 11.76
CA ASN A 620 -30.48 4.14 12.96
C ASN A 620 -30.32 5.00 14.23
N ARG A 621 -31.44 5.32 14.89
CA ARG A 621 -31.49 6.21 16.08
C ARG A 621 -30.65 5.71 17.25
N GLU A 622 -30.61 4.39 17.45
CA GLU A 622 -29.88 3.76 18.55
C GLU A 622 -28.37 3.85 18.33
N ASN A 623 -27.90 3.53 17.13
CA ASN A 623 -26.49 3.66 16.76
C ASN A 623 -26.03 5.13 16.82
N LYS A 624 -26.88 6.07 16.37
CA LYS A 624 -26.62 7.51 16.54
C LYS A 624 -26.50 7.92 18.01
N GLN A 625 -27.28 7.31 18.92
CA GLN A 625 -27.18 7.60 20.36
C GLN A 625 -25.84 7.15 20.92
N THR A 626 -25.37 5.95 20.57
CA THR A 626 -24.04 5.45 20.97
C THR A 626 -22.92 6.33 20.44
N LEU A 627 -22.95 6.72 19.16
CA LEU A 627 -21.95 7.65 18.60
C LEU A 627 -22.02 9.04 19.24
N TYR A 628 -23.20 9.54 19.54
CA TYR A 628 -23.37 10.84 20.19
C TYR A 628 -22.77 10.87 21.61
N GLN A 629 -22.79 9.75 22.33
CA GLN A 629 -22.09 9.61 23.61
C GLN A 629 -20.55 9.74 23.43
N ALA A 630 -20.02 9.28 22.30
CA ALA A 630 -18.61 9.38 21.92
C ALA A 630 -18.25 10.63 21.10
N ARG A 631 -19.15 11.63 21.00
CA ARG A 631 -18.98 12.79 20.10
C ARG A 631 -17.69 13.59 20.32
N ALA A 632 -17.14 13.63 21.53
CA ALA A 632 -15.90 14.34 21.82
C ALA A 632 -14.73 13.82 20.96
N THR A 633 -14.67 12.50 20.72
CA THR A 633 -13.68 11.87 19.83
C THR A 633 -13.87 12.31 18.39
N ILE A 634 -15.12 12.42 17.95
CA ILE A 634 -15.49 12.87 16.59
C ILE A 634 -15.13 14.35 16.39
N VAL A 635 -15.46 15.21 17.36
CA VAL A 635 -15.14 16.64 17.31
C VAL A 635 -13.64 16.86 17.28
N LYS A 636 -12.87 16.14 18.09
CA LYS A 636 -11.39 16.20 18.09
C LYS A 636 -10.81 15.90 16.70
N ARG A 637 -11.48 15.04 15.93
CA ARG A 637 -11.04 14.65 14.58
C ARG A 637 -11.35 15.64 13.48
N LEU A 638 -12.18 16.66 13.73
CA LEU A 638 -12.34 17.76 12.77
C LEU A 638 -11.08 18.61 12.61
N SER A 639 -10.12 18.49 13.53
CA SER A 639 -8.80 19.13 13.41
C SER A 639 -7.80 18.30 12.59
N THR A 640 -8.21 17.16 12.04
CA THR A 640 -7.34 16.32 11.20
C THR A 640 -6.92 17.06 9.93
N LYS A 641 -5.71 16.75 9.46
CA LYS A 641 -5.12 17.36 8.26
C LYS A 641 -5.33 16.51 7.00
N ASP A 642 -5.65 15.23 7.17
CA ASP A 642 -6.11 14.37 6.07
C ASP A 642 -7.53 14.79 5.63
N GLN A 643 -7.63 15.32 4.41
CA GLN A 643 -8.88 15.90 3.90
C GLN A 643 -9.98 14.84 3.75
N LYS A 644 -9.62 13.59 3.44
CA LYS A 644 -10.60 12.50 3.27
C LYS A 644 -11.21 12.11 4.61
N LEU A 645 -10.39 11.89 5.64
CA LEU A 645 -10.83 11.66 7.00
C LEU A 645 -11.65 12.84 7.54
N LEU A 646 -11.25 14.08 7.23
CA LEU A 646 -11.99 15.28 7.60
C LEU A 646 -13.40 15.27 6.98
N ALA A 647 -13.52 15.01 5.67
CA ALA A 647 -14.80 14.95 4.97
C ALA A 647 -15.75 13.91 5.59
N TYR A 648 -15.26 12.70 5.88
CA TYR A 648 -16.07 11.66 6.51
C TYR A 648 -16.37 11.94 7.98
N SER A 649 -15.49 12.64 8.70
CA SER A 649 -15.77 13.10 10.06
C SER A 649 -16.88 14.15 10.09
N ILE A 650 -16.89 15.08 9.13
CA ILE A 650 -17.98 16.06 8.95
C ILE A 650 -19.28 15.34 8.58
N LEU A 651 -19.22 14.34 7.69
CA LEU A 651 -20.39 13.54 7.30
C LEU A 651 -20.99 12.78 8.49
N MET A 652 -20.14 12.22 9.37
CA MET A 652 -20.61 11.56 10.59
C MET A 652 -21.35 12.53 11.51
N ILE A 653 -20.82 13.73 11.69
CA ILE A 653 -21.49 14.79 12.43
C ILE A 653 -22.82 15.19 11.80
N LEU A 654 -22.83 15.39 10.48
CA LEU A 654 -24.05 15.69 9.71
C LEU A 654 -25.13 14.65 10.00
N ASN A 655 -24.77 13.37 10.01
CA ASN A 655 -25.68 12.27 10.32
C ASN A 655 -26.20 12.32 11.77
N LEU A 656 -25.35 12.69 12.74
CA LEU A 656 -25.77 12.86 14.15
C LEU A 656 -26.66 14.10 14.34
N ALA A 657 -26.45 15.15 13.54
CA ALA A 657 -27.18 16.41 13.58
C ALA A 657 -28.55 16.37 12.87
N THR A 658 -28.93 15.26 12.24
CA THR A 658 -30.29 15.13 11.68
C THR A 658 -31.37 15.13 12.76
N GLU A 659 -31.05 14.73 14.00
CA GLU A 659 -31.99 14.72 15.12
C GLU A 659 -32.09 16.11 15.79
N SER A 660 -33.32 16.62 15.88
CA SER A 660 -33.61 17.96 16.41
C SER A 660 -33.08 18.22 17.82
N SER A 661 -33.15 17.21 18.69
CA SER A 661 -32.71 17.27 20.09
C SER A 661 -31.19 17.44 20.26
N ARG A 662 -30.39 17.02 19.27
CA ARG A 662 -28.92 17.02 19.33
C ARG A 662 -28.30 18.23 18.63
N ARG A 663 -29.00 18.80 17.64
CA ARG A 663 -28.51 19.90 16.79
C ARG A 663 -27.88 21.04 17.56
N ARG A 664 -28.55 21.56 18.59
CA ARG A 664 -28.07 22.71 19.36
C ARG A 664 -26.74 22.45 20.06
N ASN A 665 -26.57 21.26 20.64
CA ASN A 665 -25.34 20.90 21.34
C ASN A 665 -24.19 20.67 20.36
N ILE A 666 -24.45 19.94 19.25
CA ILE A 666 -23.47 19.75 18.19
C ILE A 666 -23.03 21.10 17.63
N SER A 667 -23.98 21.97 17.29
CA SER A 667 -23.72 23.32 16.77
C SER A 667 -22.77 24.10 17.70
N ARG A 668 -23.05 24.13 19.00
CA ARG A 668 -22.20 24.81 19.99
C ARG A 668 -20.75 24.30 19.99
N GLU A 669 -20.54 23.00 19.80
CA GLU A 669 -19.22 22.37 19.85
C GLU A 669 -18.40 22.60 18.57
N ILE A 670 -19.03 22.72 17.39
CA ILE A 670 -18.32 22.62 16.11
C ILE A 670 -18.50 23.81 15.17
N LEU A 671 -19.48 24.69 15.40
CA LEU A 671 -19.82 25.75 14.45
C LEU A 671 -18.61 26.63 14.13
N GLY A 672 -17.79 26.95 15.13
CA GLY A 672 -16.55 27.71 14.93
C GLY A 672 -15.54 27.00 14.01
N ILE A 673 -15.43 25.67 14.13
CA ILE A 673 -14.56 24.85 13.28
C ILE A 673 -15.07 24.85 11.84
N LEU A 674 -16.37 24.61 11.62
CA LEU A 674 -16.97 24.61 10.29
C LEU A 674 -16.90 25.98 9.61
N LYS A 675 -17.13 27.06 10.36
CA LYS A 675 -16.91 28.44 9.88
C LYS A 675 -15.45 28.64 9.45
N GLY A 676 -14.50 28.19 10.26
CA GLY A 676 -13.07 28.24 9.93
C GLY A 676 -12.73 27.52 8.63
N ILE A 677 -13.33 26.34 8.39
CA ILE A 677 -13.16 25.57 7.15
C ILE A 677 -13.69 26.34 5.93
N LEU A 678 -14.90 26.91 6.01
CA LEU A 678 -15.51 27.64 4.88
C LEU A 678 -14.86 29.00 4.60
N MET A 679 -14.52 29.73 5.65
CA MET A 679 -13.85 31.03 5.51
C MET A 679 -12.40 30.86 5.04
N GLY A 680 -11.81 29.67 5.25
CA GLY A 680 -10.69 29.14 4.50
C GLY A 680 -9.62 30.15 4.10
N ASN A 681 -8.96 30.78 5.07
CA ASN A 681 -7.70 31.49 4.82
C ASN A 681 -6.54 30.49 4.93
N GLY A 682 -6.43 29.58 3.96
CA GLY A 682 -5.25 28.70 3.93
C GLY A 682 -3.97 29.50 3.71
N ALA A 683 -2.81 28.95 4.11
CA ALA A 683 -1.53 29.52 3.73
C ALA A 683 -1.47 29.70 2.21
N LEU A 684 -1.09 30.91 1.78
CA LEU A 684 -0.97 31.28 0.36
C LEU A 684 -2.29 31.13 -0.45
N GLY A 685 -3.45 31.20 0.21
CA GLY A 685 -4.76 31.20 -0.46
C GLY A 685 -5.31 29.83 -0.87
N ASN A 686 -4.73 28.73 -0.37
CA ASN A 686 -5.23 27.39 -0.66
C ASN A 686 -6.51 27.08 0.12
N LYS A 687 -7.55 26.59 -0.57
CA LYS A 687 -8.80 26.13 0.03
C LYS A 687 -8.78 24.62 0.27
N TYR A 688 -9.64 24.16 1.17
CA TYR A 688 -9.98 22.74 1.27
C TYR A 688 -10.52 22.21 -0.07
N ASN A 689 -10.39 20.91 -0.34
CA ASN A 689 -10.95 20.33 -1.55
C ASN A 689 -12.48 20.46 -1.60
N ALA A 690 -13.04 20.32 -2.80
CA ALA A 690 -14.49 20.45 -3.02
C ALA A 690 -15.32 19.50 -2.16
N GLU A 691 -14.81 18.30 -1.88
CA GLU A 691 -15.50 17.32 -1.04
C GLU A 691 -15.66 17.80 0.41
N VAL A 692 -14.58 18.24 1.07
CA VAL A 692 -14.63 18.79 2.44
C VAL A 692 -15.55 20.00 2.50
N LEU A 693 -15.44 20.91 1.53
CA LEU A 693 -16.24 22.12 1.47
C LEU A 693 -17.74 21.81 1.26
N SER A 694 -18.08 20.91 0.34
CA SER A 694 -19.45 20.43 0.12
C SER A 694 -20.02 19.83 1.40
N ARG A 695 -19.29 18.92 2.07
CA ARG A 695 -19.74 18.31 3.34
C ARG A 695 -19.89 19.34 4.46
N CYS A 696 -18.99 20.32 4.51
CA CYS A 696 -19.05 21.41 5.49
C CYS A 696 -20.29 22.28 5.28
N LEU A 697 -20.59 22.67 4.04
CA LEU A 697 -21.81 23.39 3.68
C LEU A 697 -23.06 22.59 4.07
N GLN A 698 -23.11 21.29 3.72
CA GLN A 698 -24.20 20.40 4.11
C GLN A 698 -24.40 20.35 5.64
N ALA A 699 -23.31 20.23 6.40
CA ALA A 699 -23.36 20.24 7.86
C ALA A 699 -23.93 21.54 8.41
N ILE A 700 -23.44 22.70 7.95
CA ILE A 700 -23.96 24.01 8.39
C ILE A 700 -25.43 24.16 8.01
N THR A 701 -25.84 23.74 6.82
CA THR A 701 -27.24 23.75 6.36
C THR A 701 -28.16 22.94 7.27
N VAL A 702 -27.71 21.79 7.77
CA VAL A 702 -28.51 21.00 8.73
C VAL A 702 -28.55 21.65 10.10
N LEU A 703 -27.45 22.28 10.55
CA LEU A 703 -27.39 22.97 11.82
C LEU A 703 -28.20 24.27 11.82
N SER A 704 -28.26 25.00 10.69
CA SER A 704 -29.04 26.24 10.53
C SER A 704 -30.56 26.03 10.57
N LYS A 705 -31.01 24.77 10.62
CA LYS A 705 -32.41 24.45 10.92
C LYS A 705 -32.79 24.80 12.37
N ASP A 706 -31.84 24.81 13.31
CA ASP A 706 -32.02 25.35 14.66
C ASP A 706 -31.99 26.90 14.62
N HIS A 707 -33.00 27.53 15.23
CA HIS A 707 -33.18 28.98 15.15
C HIS A 707 -31.99 29.77 15.73
N SER A 708 -31.49 29.37 16.90
CA SER A 708 -30.34 30.05 17.54
C SER A 708 -29.06 29.95 16.71
N THR A 709 -28.85 28.81 16.05
CA THR A 709 -27.72 28.63 15.13
C THR A 709 -27.89 29.48 13.87
N ASN A 710 -29.11 29.56 13.33
CA ASN A 710 -29.42 30.39 12.18
C ASN A 710 -29.13 31.87 12.45
N GLU A 711 -29.60 32.40 13.58
CA GLU A 711 -29.31 33.79 13.99
C GLU A 711 -27.81 34.07 14.08
N GLN A 712 -27.02 33.15 14.64
CA GLN A 712 -25.55 33.28 14.73
C GLN A 712 -24.83 33.21 13.37
N LEU A 713 -25.41 32.51 12.38
CA LEU A 713 -24.89 32.47 11.01
C LEU A 713 -25.24 33.77 10.27
N CYS A 714 -26.48 34.20 10.43
CA CYS A 714 -27.09 35.40 9.89
C CYS A 714 -26.42 36.71 10.35
N ALA A 715 -25.86 36.71 11.57
CA ALA A 715 -25.09 37.83 12.13
C ALA A 715 -23.60 37.84 11.71
N ASP A 716 -23.11 36.81 11.00
CA ASP A 716 -21.70 36.68 10.63
C ASP A 716 -21.44 37.17 9.20
N GLU A 717 -21.20 38.47 9.07
CA GLU A 717 -20.96 39.12 7.76
C GLU A 717 -19.75 38.52 7.01
N LYS A 718 -18.72 38.07 7.73
CA LYS A 718 -17.51 37.46 7.13
C LYS A 718 -17.85 36.13 6.49
N LEU A 719 -18.65 35.32 7.16
CA LEU A 719 -19.14 34.06 6.61
C LEU A 719 -19.97 34.31 5.34
N ILE A 720 -20.95 35.22 5.39
CA ILE A 720 -21.82 35.52 4.25
C ILE A 720 -21.01 36.00 3.04
N THR A 721 -20.02 36.88 3.28
CA THR A 721 -19.10 37.34 2.24
C THR A 721 -18.30 36.17 1.65
N SER A 722 -17.84 35.24 2.49
CA SER A 722 -17.10 34.04 2.07
C SER A 722 -17.97 33.09 1.24
N LEU A 723 -19.26 32.93 1.58
CA LEU A 723 -20.23 32.12 0.82
C LEU A 723 -20.37 32.63 -0.61
N GLY A 724 -20.32 33.96 -0.83
CA GLY A 724 -20.32 34.54 -2.17
C GLY A 724 -19.13 34.13 -3.05
N GLY A 725 -18.04 33.61 -2.45
CA GLY A 725 -16.90 33.05 -3.16
C GLY A 725 -17.06 31.59 -3.61
N PHE A 726 -18.21 30.97 -3.34
CA PHE A 726 -18.55 29.61 -3.81
C PHE A 726 -19.38 29.60 -5.10
N ILE A 727 -19.88 30.77 -5.54
CA ILE A 727 -20.55 30.92 -6.83
C ILE A 727 -19.52 30.59 -7.92
N GLY A 728 -19.81 29.58 -8.75
CA GLY A 728 -18.89 29.06 -9.77
C GLY A 728 -17.68 28.27 -9.27
N TYR A 729 -17.58 27.95 -7.97
CA TYR A 729 -16.46 27.15 -7.43
C TYR A 729 -16.53 25.66 -7.79
N GLY A 730 -17.73 25.17 -8.11
CA GLY A 730 -18.00 23.80 -8.56
C GLY A 730 -19.43 23.41 -8.21
N ASP A 731 -20.10 22.72 -9.12
CA ASP A 731 -21.55 22.49 -9.09
C ASP A 731 -22.04 21.95 -7.73
N GLU A 732 -21.39 20.93 -7.17
CA GLU A 732 -21.82 20.34 -5.89
C GLU A 732 -21.72 21.34 -4.72
N SER A 733 -20.61 22.07 -4.60
CA SER A 733 -20.44 23.04 -3.50
C SER A 733 -21.33 24.26 -3.68
N GLU A 734 -21.53 24.70 -4.93
CA GLU A 734 -22.42 25.81 -5.29
C GLU A 734 -23.87 25.48 -4.91
N GLU A 735 -24.37 24.30 -5.28
CA GLU A 735 -25.71 23.83 -4.91
C GLU A 735 -25.92 23.83 -3.38
N LYS A 736 -24.98 23.26 -2.60
CA LYS A 736 -25.12 23.20 -1.14
C LYS A 736 -25.03 24.57 -0.48
N MET A 737 -24.26 25.49 -1.06
CA MET A 737 -24.18 26.88 -0.62
C MET A 737 -25.50 27.62 -0.88
N LEU A 738 -26.14 27.42 -2.04
CA LEU A 738 -27.43 28.02 -2.35
C LEU A 738 -28.51 27.57 -1.34
N ILE A 739 -28.58 26.27 -1.04
CA ILE A 739 -29.51 25.74 -0.02
C ILE A 739 -29.25 26.35 1.38
N LEU A 740 -27.99 26.65 1.71
CA LEU A 740 -27.65 27.34 2.95
C LEU A 740 -28.19 28.78 2.96
N ILE A 741 -28.01 29.51 1.86
CA ILE A 741 -28.52 30.87 1.69
C ILE A 741 -30.04 30.90 1.83
N GLU A 742 -30.74 29.97 1.17
CA GLU A 742 -32.20 29.85 1.26
C GLU A 742 -32.64 29.75 2.73
N ASN A 743 -32.03 28.83 3.49
CA ASN A 743 -32.34 28.64 4.91
C ASN A 743 -32.01 29.86 5.78
N MET A 744 -31.01 30.65 5.42
CA MET A 744 -30.63 31.88 6.15
C MET A 744 -31.58 33.03 5.83
N ALA A 745 -31.90 33.22 4.54
CA ALA A 745 -32.74 34.30 4.05
C ALA A 745 -34.24 34.12 4.38
N GLU A 746 -34.73 32.88 4.38
CA GLU A 746 -36.14 32.59 4.70
C GLU A 746 -36.49 32.96 6.14
N LYS A 747 -35.55 32.80 7.08
CA LYS A 747 -35.80 32.92 8.53
C LYS A 747 -35.43 34.27 9.13
N ASN A 748 -34.68 35.10 8.43
CA ASN A 748 -34.16 36.36 8.96
C ASN A 748 -34.24 37.51 7.93
N PRO A 749 -35.17 38.48 8.11
CA PRO A 749 -35.31 39.62 7.21
C PRO A 749 -34.05 40.48 7.06
N PHE A 750 -33.29 40.70 8.14
CA PHE A 750 -32.06 41.50 8.10
C PHE A 750 -30.99 40.83 7.23
N SER A 751 -30.82 39.52 7.40
CA SER A 751 -29.88 38.75 6.59
C SER A 751 -30.34 38.65 5.15
N LYS A 752 -31.65 38.60 4.89
CA LYS A 752 -32.21 38.67 3.54
C LYS A 752 -31.80 39.95 2.81
N THR A 753 -31.86 41.11 3.47
CA THR A 753 -31.37 42.38 2.89
C THR A 753 -29.86 42.33 2.60
N PHE A 754 -29.06 41.91 3.59
CA PHE A 754 -27.60 41.89 3.46
C PHE A 754 -27.11 40.88 2.40
N ILE A 755 -27.64 39.66 2.42
CA ILE A 755 -27.32 38.61 1.44
C ILE A 755 -27.77 39.05 0.05
N GLY A 756 -28.96 39.63 -0.09
CA GLY A 756 -29.48 40.13 -1.35
C GLY A 756 -28.54 41.16 -1.98
N LYS A 757 -28.13 42.17 -1.21
CA LYS A 757 -27.16 43.18 -1.63
C LYS A 757 -25.82 42.61 -2.09
N LEU A 758 -25.36 41.51 -1.50
CA LEU A 758 -24.06 40.91 -1.84
C LEU A 758 -24.11 39.95 -3.04
N LEU A 759 -25.22 39.22 -3.22
CA LEU A 759 -25.24 38.05 -4.09
C LEU A 759 -26.13 38.19 -5.32
N ILE A 760 -27.17 39.04 -5.33
CA ILE A 760 -28.15 39.09 -6.44
C ILE A 760 -27.47 39.32 -7.80
N GLU A 761 -26.59 40.32 -7.90
CA GLU A 761 -25.84 40.59 -9.14
C GLU A 761 -25.05 39.35 -9.60
N ARG A 762 -24.34 38.70 -8.67
CA ARG A 762 -23.51 37.52 -8.96
C ARG A 762 -24.34 36.31 -9.38
N LEU A 763 -25.49 36.11 -8.75
CA LEU A 763 -26.42 35.01 -9.05
C LEU A 763 -27.05 35.20 -10.45
N ILE A 764 -27.45 36.42 -10.80
CA ILE A 764 -27.96 36.74 -12.14
C ILE A 764 -26.89 36.47 -13.20
N LYS A 765 -25.67 36.96 -12.99
CA LYS A 765 -24.55 36.69 -13.89
C LYS A 765 -24.29 35.19 -14.05
N ARG A 766 -24.33 34.45 -12.94
CA ARG A 766 -24.10 33.00 -12.93
C ARG A 766 -25.20 32.22 -13.64
N ILE A 767 -26.46 32.64 -13.58
CA ILE A 767 -27.56 32.06 -14.36
C ILE A 767 -27.24 32.07 -15.86
N ILE A 768 -26.72 33.20 -16.36
CA ILE A 768 -26.39 33.40 -17.78
C ILE A 768 -25.18 32.52 -18.19
N GLU A 769 -24.19 32.41 -17.31
CA GLU A 769 -22.93 31.71 -17.58
C GLU A 769 -23.00 30.18 -17.38
N SER A 770 -23.95 29.68 -16.58
CA SER A 770 -23.98 28.27 -16.18
C SER A 770 -24.59 27.39 -17.28
N PRO A 771 -23.92 26.30 -17.69
CA PRO A 771 -24.51 25.31 -18.58
C PRO A 771 -25.35 24.24 -17.83
N ASN A 772 -25.31 24.20 -16.50
CA ASN A 772 -25.94 23.15 -15.70
C ASN A 772 -27.35 23.56 -15.24
N ALA A 773 -28.37 22.83 -15.73
CA ALA A 773 -29.77 23.10 -15.44
C ALA A 773 -30.14 22.99 -13.94
N GLU A 774 -29.53 22.05 -13.20
CA GLU A 774 -29.80 21.89 -11.75
C GLU A 774 -29.24 23.07 -10.94
N ILE A 775 -28.11 23.62 -11.37
CA ILE A 775 -27.54 24.83 -10.75
C ILE A 775 -28.38 26.05 -11.09
N ILE A 776 -28.81 26.21 -12.34
CA ILE A 776 -29.74 27.29 -12.72
C ILE A 776 -31.01 27.23 -11.86
N LYS A 777 -31.59 26.04 -11.69
CA LYS A 777 -32.75 25.80 -10.84
C LYS A 777 -32.50 26.21 -9.38
N ALA A 778 -31.38 25.78 -8.79
CA ALA A 778 -31.02 26.17 -7.43
C ALA A 778 -30.83 27.68 -7.29
N ILE A 779 -30.25 28.36 -8.29
CA ILE A 779 -30.09 29.81 -8.26
C ILE A 779 -31.45 30.52 -8.36
N ILE A 780 -32.36 30.06 -9.22
CA ILE A 780 -33.71 30.63 -9.34
C ILE A 780 -34.46 30.51 -8.01
N MET A 781 -34.37 29.36 -7.33
CA MET A 781 -34.98 29.16 -6.01
C MET A 781 -34.41 30.14 -4.96
N ALA A 782 -33.08 30.29 -4.91
CA ALA A 782 -32.42 31.22 -4.03
C ALA A 782 -32.80 32.69 -4.31
N ILE A 783 -32.84 33.12 -5.58
CA ILE A 783 -33.28 34.46 -5.98
C ILE A 783 -34.73 34.70 -5.57
N ASN A 784 -35.62 33.74 -5.84
CA ASN A 784 -37.02 33.86 -5.44
C ASN A 784 -37.16 34.08 -3.93
N ILE A 785 -36.42 33.32 -3.12
CA ILE A 785 -36.44 33.49 -1.66
C ILE A 785 -35.87 34.86 -1.25
N LEU A 786 -34.81 35.35 -1.90
CA LEU A 786 -34.20 36.66 -1.59
C LEU A 786 -35.09 37.85 -1.97
N VAL A 787 -35.87 37.72 -3.04
CA VAL A 787 -36.69 38.79 -3.62
C VAL A 787 -38.11 38.80 -3.06
N ALA A 788 -38.70 37.63 -2.80
CA ALA A 788 -40.10 37.53 -2.39
C ALA A 788 -40.42 38.38 -1.16
N ASN A 789 -41.39 39.28 -1.26
CA ASN A 789 -41.78 40.21 -0.19
C ASN A 789 -40.63 41.10 0.34
N HIS A 790 -39.65 41.48 -0.51
CA HIS A 790 -38.56 42.38 -0.13
C HIS A 790 -38.22 43.38 -1.24
N GLU A 791 -38.72 44.62 -1.10
CA GLU A 791 -38.65 45.66 -2.15
C GLU A 791 -37.22 46.02 -2.57
N ASP A 792 -36.29 46.22 -1.62
CA ASP A 792 -34.90 46.62 -1.97
C ASP A 792 -34.19 45.55 -2.81
N ASN A 793 -34.29 44.28 -2.41
CA ASN A 793 -33.72 43.16 -3.16
C ASN A 793 -34.37 43.01 -4.53
N PHE A 794 -35.67 43.29 -4.63
CA PHE A 794 -36.37 43.27 -5.90
C PHE A 794 -35.92 44.38 -6.85
N ALA A 795 -35.68 45.58 -6.31
CA ALA A 795 -35.11 46.69 -7.07
C ALA A 795 -33.72 46.33 -7.60
N LEU A 796 -32.85 45.74 -6.76
CA LEU A 796 -31.53 45.24 -7.18
C LEU A 796 -31.62 44.16 -8.27
N PHE A 797 -32.58 43.23 -8.13
CA PHE A 797 -32.81 42.19 -9.14
C PHE A 797 -33.18 42.80 -10.50
N LYS A 798 -34.05 43.82 -10.52
CA LYS A 798 -34.40 44.55 -11.76
C LYS A 798 -33.22 45.36 -12.29
N GLU A 799 -32.49 46.07 -11.43
CA GLU A 799 -31.33 46.90 -11.79
C GLU A 799 -30.23 46.08 -12.51
N HIS A 800 -29.98 44.86 -12.06
CA HIS A 800 -28.93 43.99 -12.61
C HIS A 800 -29.40 43.09 -13.78
N GLY A 801 -30.56 43.36 -14.38
CA GLY A 801 -31.03 42.63 -15.57
C GLY A 801 -31.61 41.24 -15.28
N GLY A 802 -32.15 41.03 -14.08
CA GLY A 802 -32.78 39.77 -13.67
C GLY A 802 -33.88 39.26 -14.61
N PRO A 803 -34.85 40.10 -15.06
CA PRO A 803 -35.90 39.68 -15.99
C PRO A 803 -35.36 39.11 -17.30
N ASP A 804 -34.37 39.77 -17.91
CA ASP A 804 -33.76 39.34 -19.17
C ASP A 804 -33.01 38.00 -19.01
N ALA A 805 -32.32 37.83 -17.88
CA ALA A 805 -31.64 36.58 -17.55
C ALA A 805 -32.61 35.40 -17.40
N LEU A 806 -33.76 35.61 -16.75
CA LEU A 806 -34.79 34.58 -16.62
C LEU A 806 -35.48 34.25 -17.96
N GLU A 807 -35.67 35.23 -18.84
CA GLU A 807 -36.20 35.01 -20.18
C GLU A 807 -35.24 34.16 -21.03
N GLY A 808 -33.92 34.41 -20.92
CA GLY A 808 -32.89 33.56 -21.53
C GLY A 808 -32.95 32.09 -21.06
N CYS A 809 -33.30 31.85 -19.79
CA CYS A 809 -33.47 30.48 -19.28
C CYS A 809 -34.70 29.76 -19.85
N LEU A 810 -35.79 30.47 -20.15
CA LEU A 810 -36.97 29.90 -20.81
C LEU A 810 -36.70 29.47 -22.25
N GLN A 811 -35.56 29.87 -22.82
CA GLN A 811 -35.12 29.39 -24.14
C GLN A 811 -34.20 28.16 -24.02
N ASN A 812 -33.77 27.80 -22.81
CA ASN A 812 -32.92 26.63 -22.56
C ASN A 812 -33.79 25.37 -22.37
N PRO A 813 -33.74 24.39 -23.29
CA PRO A 813 -34.61 23.21 -23.26
C PRO A 813 -34.45 22.35 -21.99
N GLY A 814 -33.30 22.40 -21.30
CA GLY A 814 -33.09 21.66 -20.06
C GLY A 814 -33.81 22.27 -18.83
N VAL A 815 -34.06 23.58 -18.84
CA VAL A 815 -34.68 24.31 -17.72
C VAL A 815 -36.20 24.41 -17.88
N THR A 816 -36.69 24.56 -19.11
CA THR A 816 -38.12 24.69 -19.44
C THR A 816 -38.97 23.46 -19.12
N VAL A 817 -38.37 22.28 -18.98
CA VAL A 817 -39.13 21.04 -18.75
C VAL A 817 -39.57 20.91 -17.29
N ASP A 818 -38.99 21.66 -16.35
CA ASP A 818 -39.39 21.65 -14.94
C ASP A 818 -40.60 22.60 -14.69
N PRO A 819 -41.80 22.08 -14.35
CA PRO A 819 -42.99 22.90 -14.16
C PRO A 819 -42.92 23.82 -12.94
N VAL A 820 -42.11 23.46 -11.93
CA VAL A 820 -41.95 24.24 -10.70
C VAL A 820 -41.08 25.46 -10.99
N VAL A 821 -39.98 25.27 -11.72
CA VAL A 821 -39.09 26.37 -12.11
C VAL A 821 -39.81 27.34 -13.05
N SER A 822 -40.56 26.83 -14.02
CA SER A 822 -41.35 27.66 -14.93
C SER A 822 -42.37 28.55 -14.20
N ARG A 823 -43.02 28.03 -13.14
CA ARG A 823 -43.92 28.83 -12.29
C ARG A 823 -43.19 29.93 -11.53
N TYR A 824 -41.99 29.65 -11.00
CA TYR A 824 -41.21 30.67 -10.30
C TYR A 824 -40.71 31.76 -11.25
N ILE A 825 -40.27 31.38 -12.45
CA ILE A 825 -39.88 32.36 -13.48
C ILE A 825 -41.08 33.24 -13.84
N GLN A 826 -42.26 32.67 -14.04
CA GLN A 826 -43.47 33.42 -14.37
C GLN A 826 -43.90 34.35 -13.22
N TYR A 827 -43.85 33.85 -11.98
CA TYR A 827 -44.12 34.67 -10.79
C TYR A 827 -43.16 35.86 -10.66
N LEU A 828 -41.85 35.66 -10.83
CA LEU A 828 -40.85 36.73 -10.74
C LEU A 828 -40.90 37.72 -11.92
N ARG A 829 -41.50 37.31 -13.04
CA ARG A 829 -41.76 38.16 -14.21
C ARG A 829 -43.01 39.01 -14.03
N ASP A 830 -44.06 38.43 -13.44
CA ASP A 830 -45.36 39.08 -13.28
C ASP A 830 -45.39 40.05 -12.08
N ALA A 831 -44.53 39.82 -11.08
CA ALA A 831 -44.19 40.78 -10.02
C ALA A 831 -43.25 41.88 -10.55
#